data_AF-A0A505I2X7-F1
#
_entry.id   AF-A0A505I2X7-F1
#
_cell.length_a   1.000
_cell.length_b   1.000
_cell.length_c   1.000
_cell.angle_alpha   90.00
_cell.angle_beta   90.00
_cell.angle_gamma   90.00
#
_symmetry.space_group_name_H-M   'P 1'
#
loop_
_entity.id
_entity.type
_entity.pdbx_description
1 polymer ?
#
loop_
_entity_poly.entity_id
_entity_poly.type
_entity_poly.pdbx_seq_one_letter_code
_entity_poly.pdbx_strand_id
1 'polypeptide(L)'
;MVADTSYYDALGVPPTATELEIKKAYRKLAIIHHPDKNPGDETAHARFQEIGEAYQVLSDEELRKRYDKFGKEDAVPGGGFEDPSEFFGMIFGGNAFVDLIGEISLMKDLTTTMDITMQQMEEEELAASAEEKLNIHDETQAHAAEGTTEGAAQATPAESTTAASEKPAAAASPSSGTSTPRRYMGQQAIMDKSEEEARMEAAEQQERLAAYELERKKAREERVNTLATKLVDKISVWTETDKSPDMTRAFKEKIRLEVENLKMESFGLEILHAIGATYVQKATSFLKSQKFLGISGFFSRLKDKGTLAKETWTTISTAIDAQMTMEEMAKLEERGGEDWTDEKKAEYEKKVTGKILAAAWRGSKFEIQSVLRDVCDQVLGDKRIKLDKRVERAHALVIAGNIYSKAERDPDEEGFGIPPGTPKTCQLTQAHILHRHAQRYPTSYLLDADSMESFAQKLKNYTQAHPNSTLATGPLSFLNNWRYLMGTEALLPTGAATEATSGAFHWSRYGRVLYDAPAGMADWSNELNVFPNGTRRSKPMFRTTSQARILESARWWLSGFFSNIAANSSSDDYDLVIIPEGDGYNNTLSGSCPNGDTSEGDDSAEQFLKIYTPPIITRFSQYLPSTLNLTYLDILSMQNLCAYETAVLGTSSFCALFTPSEWESYAYILDLQFYGDYGFGSPSGRAQGIGYVLELASRLQGKVIEKQVANVNITYDSNPSTFPLHQPLYLDMSHDDVIVSVLAALGVEYFNIGKDGMKGNISANEVPLNRTFRLNRIAPFGARFVTEIWRCDSSSAADIEVDAGGEVVYENPTVSEGVGKEYVRWVLNEMPVPVDGVSGCESDGGNGFCSLEGFLGGVKEMQELAGFEEACIEGAGSGGGQVGDGRP
;
A
#
# COMPACT_ATOMS: atom_id res chain seq x y z
N MET A 1 -2.29 1.00 -32.15
CA MET A 1 -1.75 -0.33 -31.80
C MET A 1 -0.33 -0.11 -31.36
N VAL A 2 0.00 -0.63 -30.19
CA VAL A 2 1.38 -0.61 -29.71
C VAL A 2 2.17 -1.68 -30.44
N ALA A 3 3.42 -1.38 -30.75
CA ALA A 3 4.32 -2.28 -31.47
C ALA A 3 4.75 -3.49 -30.60
N ASP A 4 4.74 -3.35 -29.27
CA ASP A 4 5.11 -4.39 -28.31
C ASP A 4 4.30 -4.24 -27.01
N THR A 5 3.86 -5.34 -26.41
CA THR A 5 3.10 -5.37 -25.16
C THR A 5 3.89 -5.89 -23.98
N SER A 6 5.10 -6.41 -24.17
CA SER A 6 5.92 -7.07 -23.14
C SER A 6 6.06 -6.30 -21.82
N TYR A 7 6.29 -4.98 -21.83
CA TYR A 7 6.34 -4.17 -20.60
C TYR A 7 4.99 -3.95 -19.95
N TYR A 8 3.96 -3.79 -20.76
CA TYR A 8 2.58 -3.72 -20.29
C TYR A 8 2.21 -5.05 -19.61
N ASP A 9 2.56 -6.17 -20.24
CA ASP A 9 2.33 -7.52 -19.74
C ASP A 9 3.15 -7.81 -18.47
N ALA A 10 4.41 -7.36 -18.42
CA ALA A 10 5.28 -7.49 -17.24
C ALA A 10 4.70 -6.79 -16.02
N LEU A 11 4.21 -5.55 -16.17
CA LEU A 11 3.52 -4.83 -15.10
C LEU A 11 2.08 -5.29 -14.89
N GLY A 12 1.55 -6.16 -15.75
CA GLY A 12 0.16 -6.58 -15.74
C GLY A 12 -0.83 -5.44 -15.98
N VAL A 13 -0.44 -4.44 -16.79
CA VAL A 13 -1.24 -3.26 -17.14
C VAL A 13 -1.38 -3.13 -18.66
N PRO A 14 -2.50 -2.65 -19.22
CA PRO A 14 -2.66 -2.58 -20.68
C PRO A 14 -1.85 -1.45 -21.32
N PRO A 15 -1.64 -1.46 -22.66
CA PRO A 15 -0.96 -0.39 -23.39
C PRO A 15 -1.55 1.01 -23.25
N THR A 16 -2.80 1.09 -22.81
CA THR A 16 -3.54 2.32 -22.54
C THR A 16 -3.46 2.79 -21.08
N ALA A 17 -2.79 2.05 -20.19
CA ALA A 17 -2.76 2.30 -18.75
C ALA A 17 -2.28 3.72 -18.42
N THR A 18 -2.87 4.42 -17.47
CA THR A 18 -2.40 5.76 -17.07
C THR A 18 -1.07 5.67 -16.31
N GLU A 19 -0.31 6.77 -16.26
CA GLU A 19 0.97 6.83 -15.52
C GLU A 19 0.81 6.38 -14.05
N LEU A 20 -0.32 6.73 -13.44
CA LEU A 20 -0.67 6.34 -12.07
C LEU A 20 -0.95 4.83 -11.94
N GLU A 21 -1.55 4.20 -12.95
CA GLU A 21 -1.80 2.75 -12.99
C GLU A 21 -0.50 1.96 -13.15
N ILE A 22 0.36 2.43 -14.05
CA ILE A 22 1.71 1.90 -14.25
C ILE A 22 2.52 1.98 -12.94
N LYS A 23 2.44 3.11 -12.22
CA LYS A 23 3.10 3.31 -10.91
C LYS A 23 2.56 2.46 -9.78
N LYS A 24 1.25 2.27 -9.71
CA LYS A 24 0.61 1.41 -8.72
C LYS A 24 0.90 -0.06 -8.96
N ALA A 25 0.83 -0.51 -10.21
CA ALA A 25 1.10 -1.89 -10.59
C ALA A 25 2.54 -2.29 -10.27
N TYR A 26 3.47 -1.41 -10.60
CA TYR A 26 4.87 -1.55 -10.25
C TYR A 26 5.12 -1.65 -8.74
N ARG A 27 4.61 -0.72 -7.92
CA ARG A 27 4.78 -0.76 -6.47
C ARG A 27 4.26 -2.07 -5.85
N LYS A 28 3.14 -2.56 -6.37
CA LYS A 28 2.53 -3.83 -5.94
C LYS A 28 3.44 -5.02 -6.28
N LEU A 29 3.88 -5.11 -7.53
CA LEU A 29 4.72 -6.20 -8.00
C LEU A 29 6.12 -6.17 -7.37
N ALA A 30 6.64 -4.97 -7.06
CA ALA A 30 7.89 -4.81 -6.35
C ALA A 30 7.82 -5.47 -4.95
N ILE A 31 6.78 -5.20 -4.18
CA ILE A 31 6.64 -5.80 -2.84
C ILE A 31 6.52 -7.34 -2.91
N ILE A 32 5.86 -7.88 -3.95
CA ILE A 32 5.63 -9.32 -4.14
C ILE A 32 6.91 -10.04 -4.54
N HIS A 33 7.61 -9.52 -5.54
CA HIS A 33 8.78 -10.19 -6.11
C HIS A 33 10.08 -9.86 -5.38
N HIS A 34 10.00 -9.25 -4.19
CA HIS A 34 11.18 -8.79 -3.49
C HIS A 34 12.18 -9.93 -3.14
N PRO A 35 13.47 -9.78 -3.51
CA PRO A 35 14.59 -10.62 -3.10
C PRO A 35 14.61 -11.16 -1.66
N ASP A 36 14.39 -10.30 -0.67
CA ASP A 36 14.52 -10.68 0.75
C ASP A 36 13.26 -11.33 1.32
N LYS A 37 12.10 -11.17 0.66
CA LYS A 37 10.86 -11.88 1.03
C LYS A 37 10.80 -13.28 0.43
N ASN A 38 11.63 -13.54 -0.58
CA ASN A 38 11.74 -14.81 -1.26
C ASN A 38 13.17 -15.38 -1.17
N PRO A 39 13.75 -15.56 0.05
CA PRO A 39 15.11 -16.03 0.21
C PRO A 39 15.22 -17.51 -0.19
N GLY A 40 15.78 -17.76 -1.37
CA GLY A 40 15.93 -19.11 -1.94
C GLY A 40 15.16 -19.36 -3.23
N ASP A 41 14.29 -18.42 -3.65
CA ASP A 41 13.71 -18.42 -4.98
C ASP A 41 14.64 -17.70 -5.97
N GLU A 42 15.27 -18.46 -6.86
CA GLU A 42 16.15 -17.93 -7.90
C GLU A 42 15.39 -17.10 -8.96
N THR A 43 14.04 -17.14 -8.97
CA THR A 43 13.16 -16.45 -9.91
C THR A 43 12.43 -15.22 -9.32
N ALA A 44 12.57 -14.93 -8.03
CA ALA A 44 11.86 -13.79 -7.42
C ALA A 44 12.41 -12.43 -7.88
N HIS A 45 13.66 -12.17 -7.50
CA HIS A 45 14.73 -11.67 -8.34
C HIS A 45 14.34 -11.34 -9.79
N ALA A 46 13.96 -12.35 -10.57
CA ALA A 46 13.65 -12.20 -11.99
C ALA A 46 12.50 -11.28 -12.31
N ARG A 47 11.43 -11.57 -11.61
CA ARG A 47 10.17 -10.89 -11.81
C ARG A 47 10.30 -9.45 -11.31
N PHE A 48 11.20 -9.19 -10.36
CA PHE A 48 11.40 -7.86 -9.80
C PHE A 48 12.11 -6.85 -10.73
N GLN A 49 12.95 -7.27 -11.70
CA GLN A 49 13.55 -6.31 -12.67
C GLN A 49 12.76 -6.29 -13.96
N GLU A 50 12.08 -7.38 -14.32
CA GLU A 50 11.13 -7.38 -15.43
C GLU A 50 10.02 -6.34 -15.22
N ILE A 51 9.40 -6.31 -14.03
CA ILE A 51 8.40 -5.28 -13.66
C ILE A 51 9.02 -3.90 -13.55
N GLY A 52 10.33 -3.86 -13.33
CA GLY A 52 11.07 -2.65 -13.11
C GLY A 52 11.39 -1.88 -14.36
N GLU A 53 12.03 -2.59 -15.28
CA GLU A 53 12.29 -2.17 -16.65
C GLU A 53 11.00 -1.70 -17.33
N ALA A 54 9.93 -2.48 -17.14
CA ALA A 54 8.61 -2.12 -17.62
C ALA A 54 8.09 -0.82 -17.01
N TYR A 55 8.25 -0.62 -15.71
CA TYR A 55 7.83 0.62 -15.07
C TYR A 55 8.60 1.84 -15.58
N GLN A 56 9.92 1.76 -15.75
CA GLN A 56 10.70 2.90 -16.27
C GLN A 56 10.25 3.33 -17.67
N VAL A 57 10.04 2.39 -18.60
CA VAL A 57 9.64 2.74 -19.97
C VAL A 57 8.23 3.29 -19.97
N LEU A 58 7.34 2.70 -19.18
CA LEU A 58 5.93 3.03 -19.22
C LEU A 58 5.57 4.25 -18.37
N SER A 59 6.36 4.58 -17.35
CA SER A 59 6.12 5.75 -16.49
C SER A 59 6.55 7.07 -17.11
N ASP A 60 7.51 7.07 -18.04
CA ASP A 60 7.89 8.26 -18.80
C ASP A 60 7.09 8.37 -20.11
N GLU A 61 6.48 9.53 -20.34
CA GLU A 61 5.56 9.73 -21.45
C GLU A 61 6.24 9.63 -22.82
N GLU A 62 7.52 10.00 -22.93
CA GLU A 62 8.28 10.01 -24.19
C GLU A 62 8.97 8.67 -24.50
N LEU A 63 9.40 7.93 -23.48
CA LEU A 63 9.86 6.54 -23.58
C LEU A 63 8.70 5.61 -23.92
N ARG A 64 7.56 5.79 -23.26
CA ARG A 64 6.36 5.03 -23.54
C ARG A 64 5.85 5.24 -24.96
N LYS A 65 5.79 6.49 -25.44
CA LYS A 65 5.40 6.76 -26.84
C LYS A 65 6.33 6.10 -27.85
N ARG A 66 7.63 6.01 -27.56
CA ARG A 66 8.59 5.30 -28.40
C ARG A 66 8.38 3.79 -28.35
N TYR A 67 8.19 3.24 -27.15
CA TYR A 67 7.83 1.84 -26.94
C TYR A 67 6.57 1.44 -27.69
N ASP A 68 5.54 2.25 -27.55
CA ASP A 68 4.27 2.09 -28.23
C ASP A 68 4.42 2.10 -29.75
N LYS A 69 5.38 2.88 -30.28
CA LYS A 69 5.51 3.08 -31.72
C LYS A 69 6.48 2.10 -32.38
N PHE A 70 7.50 1.64 -31.67
CA PHE A 70 8.61 0.90 -32.26
C PHE A 70 8.96 -0.42 -31.54
N GLY A 71 8.37 -0.68 -30.37
CA GLY A 71 8.56 -1.91 -29.62
C GLY A 71 9.84 -1.92 -28.77
N LYS A 72 10.08 -2.99 -28.01
CA LYS A 72 11.13 -3.06 -26.97
C LYS A 72 12.54 -2.72 -27.49
N GLU A 73 12.86 -3.06 -28.74
CA GLU A 73 14.18 -2.84 -29.36
C GLU A 73 14.54 -1.37 -29.65
N ASP A 74 13.54 -0.50 -29.88
CA ASP A 74 13.72 0.93 -30.25
C ASP A 74 13.19 1.91 -29.18
N ALA A 75 12.51 1.37 -28.16
CA ALA A 75 11.92 2.10 -27.02
C ALA A 75 12.96 2.63 -26.03
N VAL A 76 13.94 1.78 -25.79
CA VAL A 76 15.08 2.07 -24.93
C VAL A 76 15.98 3.03 -25.73
N PRO A 77 16.33 4.22 -25.22
CA PRO A 77 17.29 5.10 -25.88
C PRO A 77 18.54 4.29 -26.23
N GLY A 78 19.23 4.58 -27.34
CA GLY A 78 20.42 3.85 -27.79
C GLY A 78 21.64 3.85 -26.83
N GLY A 79 21.42 4.22 -25.56
CA GLY A 79 22.32 4.10 -24.42
C GLY A 79 21.62 3.78 -23.08
N GLY A 80 20.41 3.19 -23.05
CA GLY A 80 19.71 2.78 -21.81
C GLY A 80 18.70 3.79 -21.22
N PHE A 81 17.99 3.37 -20.16
CA PHE A 81 16.93 4.10 -19.43
C PHE A 81 17.32 5.48 -18.91
N GLU A 82 16.35 6.38 -18.75
CA GLU A 82 16.48 7.53 -17.84
C GLU A 82 16.93 7.03 -16.45
N ASP A 83 17.93 7.73 -15.91
CA ASP A 83 18.80 7.38 -14.77
C ASP A 83 18.32 6.15 -13.95
N PRO A 84 18.96 4.96 -14.12
CA PRO A 84 18.71 3.74 -13.34
C PRO A 84 18.63 3.97 -11.82
N SER A 85 19.20 5.09 -11.35
CA SER A 85 19.16 5.57 -9.96
C SER A 85 17.79 6.06 -9.48
N GLU A 86 17.03 6.77 -10.31
CA GLU A 86 15.71 7.31 -9.91
C GLU A 86 14.68 6.18 -9.75
N PHE A 87 14.73 5.23 -10.67
CA PHE A 87 13.95 4.02 -10.62
C PHE A 87 14.30 3.17 -9.39
N PHE A 88 15.59 3.00 -9.11
CA PHE A 88 16.05 2.30 -7.92
C PHE A 88 15.60 3.00 -6.62
N GLY A 89 15.64 4.34 -6.59
CA GLY A 89 15.15 5.14 -5.47
C GLY A 89 13.64 4.98 -5.22
N MET A 90 12.85 4.68 -6.24
CA MET A 90 11.41 4.44 -6.12
C MET A 90 11.07 3.07 -5.53
N ILE A 91 11.85 2.04 -5.85
CA ILE A 91 11.71 0.68 -5.30
C ILE A 91 12.02 0.65 -3.81
N PHE A 92 13.16 1.22 -3.43
CA PHE A 92 13.79 0.93 -2.15
C PHE A 92 13.46 1.95 -1.04
N GLY A 93 12.23 2.46 -1.04
CA GLY A 93 11.70 3.32 0.04
C GLY A 93 11.74 4.83 -0.25
N GLY A 94 11.42 5.23 -1.48
CA GLY A 94 11.50 6.61 -1.97
C GLY A 94 10.98 7.71 -1.03
N ASN A 95 11.65 8.86 -1.05
CA ASN A 95 11.42 10.14 -0.34
C ASN A 95 11.28 10.12 1.19
N ALA A 96 10.60 9.14 1.79
CA ALA A 96 10.34 9.08 3.23
C ALA A 96 11.62 8.89 4.06
N PHE A 97 12.61 8.16 3.54
CA PHE A 97 13.90 7.91 4.20
C PHE A 97 15.01 8.91 3.85
N VAL A 98 14.79 9.85 2.93
CA VAL A 98 15.82 10.78 2.44
C VAL A 98 16.45 11.59 3.57
N ASP A 99 15.66 11.95 4.58
CA ASP A 99 16.14 12.68 5.76
C ASP A 99 17.03 11.85 6.70
N LEU A 100 16.97 10.51 6.61
CA LEU A 100 17.72 9.59 7.45
C LEU A 100 18.96 9.04 6.75
N ILE A 101 18.85 8.68 5.46
CA ILE A 101 19.91 7.97 4.73
C ILE A 101 20.33 8.68 3.44
N GLY A 102 19.63 9.71 2.96
CA GLY A 102 19.87 10.35 1.66
C GLY A 102 19.49 9.45 0.48
N GLU A 103 19.72 9.92 -0.74
CA GLU A 103 19.44 9.15 -1.96
C GLU A 103 20.42 7.98 -2.12
N ILE A 104 19.92 6.83 -2.55
CA ILE A 104 20.72 5.62 -2.77
C ILE A 104 21.37 5.72 -4.15
N SER A 105 22.70 5.59 -4.23
CA SER A 105 23.51 5.92 -5.41
C SER A 105 24.21 4.73 -6.06
N LEU A 106 24.21 3.55 -5.42
CA LEU A 106 24.97 2.38 -5.89
C LEU A 106 24.73 2.01 -7.35
N MET A 107 23.47 1.96 -7.80
CA MET A 107 23.16 1.57 -9.18
C MET A 107 23.64 2.62 -10.18
N LYS A 108 23.51 3.91 -9.85
CA LYS A 108 24.10 5.02 -10.62
C LYS A 108 25.58 4.80 -10.90
N ASP A 109 26.28 4.48 -9.82
CA ASP A 109 27.73 4.38 -9.80
C ASP A 109 28.19 3.17 -10.59
N LEU A 110 27.47 2.04 -10.47
CA LEU A 110 27.75 0.81 -11.20
C LEU A 110 27.55 0.99 -12.71
N THR A 111 26.39 1.52 -13.13
CA THR A 111 26.08 1.70 -14.56
C THR A 111 27.08 2.65 -15.22
N THR A 112 27.33 3.80 -14.58
CA THR A 112 28.28 4.79 -15.12
C THR A 112 29.71 4.24 -15.18
N THR A 113 30.14 3.49 -14.16
CA THR A 113 31.49 2.89 -14.17
C THR A 113 31.60 1.84 -15.29
N MET A 114 30.60 0.97 -15.43
CA MET A 114 30.57 -0.07 -16.46
C MET A 114 30.62 0.52 -17.87
N ASP A 115 29.82 1.55 -18.16
CA ASP A 115 29.81 2.24 -19.45
C ASP A 115 31.19 2.80 -19.82
N ILE A 116 31.88 3.43 -18.85
CA ILE A 116 33.24 3.96 -19.05
C ILE A 116 34.23 2.82 -19.35
N THR A 117 34.17 1.72 -18.60
CA THR A 117 35.08 0.57 -18.86
C THR A 117 34.80 -0.15 -20.17
N MET A 118 33.54 -0.28 -20.61
CA MET A 118 33.23 -0.95 -21.88
C MET A 118 33.72 -0.13 -23.07
N GLN A 119 33.56 1.19 -23.01
CA GLN A 119 34.12 2.11 -24.02
C GLN A 119 35.64 1.98 -24.12
N GLN A 120 36.32 1.77 -22.98
CA GLN A 120 37.76 1.54 -22.95
C GLN A 120 38.15 0.23 -23.61
N MET A 121 37.43 -0.86 -23.35
CA MET A 121 37.73 -2.17 -23.93
C MET A 121 37.50 -2.20 -25.44
N GLU A 122 36.41 -1.60 -25.94
CA GLU A 122 36.14 -1.50 -27.38
C GLU A 122 37.22 -0.70 -28.11
N GLU A 123 37.69 0.40 -27.53
CA GLU A 123 38.77 1.21 -28.11
C GLU A 123 40.13 0.51 -28.05
N GLU A 124 40.45 -0.22 -26.97
CA GLU A 124 41.65 -1.06 -26.87
C GLU A 124 41.63 -2.19 -27.91
N GLU A 125 40.47 -2.81 -28.16
CA GLU A 125 40.30 -3.86 -29.18
C GLU A 125 40.38 -3.29 -30.60
N LEU A 126 39.82 -2.10 -30.84
CA LEU A 126 39.97 -1.35 -32.08
C LEU A 126 41.43 -0.97 -32.32
N ALA A 127 42.14 -0.49 -31.31
CA ALA A 127 43.57 -0.16 -31.39
C ALA A 127 44.42 -1.40 -31.70
N ALA A 128 44.16 -2.53 -31.01
CA ALA A 128 44.84 -3.79 -31.26
C ALA A 128 44.56 -4.33 -32.68
N SER A 129 43.32 -4.24 -33.16
CA SER A 129 42.95 -4.68 -34.51
C SER A 129 43.51 -3.76 -35.61
N ALA A 130 43.70 -2.46 -35.32
CA ALA A 130 44.35 -1.52 -36.20
C ALA A 130 45.86 -1.80 -36.30
N GLU A 131 46.52 -2.08 -35.17
CA GLU A 131 47.91 -2.56 -35.14
C GLU A 131 48.08 -3.88 -35.91
N GLU A 132 47.15 -4.82 -35.78
CA GLU A 132 47.17 -6.10 -36.51
C GLU A 132 46.96 -5.91 -38.03
N LYS A 133 46.05 -5.03 -38.46
CA LYS A 133 45.84 -4.71 -39.89
C LYS A 133 46.98 -3.93 -40.51
N LEU A 134 47.66 -3.06 -39.75
CA LEU A 134 48.90 -2.40 -40.18
C LEU A 134 50.03 -3.41 -40.39
N ASN A 135 50.15 -4.42 -39.52
CA ASN A 135 51.09 -5.52 -39.72
C ASN A 135 50.74 -6.39 -40.96
N ILE A 136 49.45 -6.60 -41.26
CA ILE A 136 49.03 -7.33 -42.48
C ILE A 136 49.24 -6.51 -43.77
N HIS A 137 49.13 -5.18 -43.71
CA HIS A 137 49.41 -4.32 -44.86
C HIS A 137 50.90 -4.23 -45.20
N ASP A 138 51.79 -4.41 -44.21
CA ASP A 138 53.23 -4.54 -44.42
C ASP A 138 53.60 -5.92 -45.02
N GLU A 139 52.85 -6.98 -44.70
CA GLU A 139 53.03 -8.32 -45.29
C GLU A 139 52.41 -8.45 -46.72
N THR A 140 51.32 -7.75 -47.02
CA THR A 140 50.68 -7.81 -48.35
C THR A 140 51.26 -6.84 -49.39
N GLN A 141 52.01 -5.81 -48.99
CA GLN A 141 52.90 -5.09 -49.91
C GLN A 141 54.16 -5.89 -50.31
N ALA A 142 54.40 -7.05 -49.71
CA ALA A 142 55.48 -7.95 -50.12
C ALA A 142 55.07 -9.01 -51.18
N HIS A 143 53.78 -9.14 -51.54
CA HIS A 143 53.31 -10.28 -52.37
C HIS A 143 52.41 -9.97 -53.59
N ALA A 144 52.40 -8.74 -54.11
CA ALA A 144 51.79 -8.44 -55.40
C ALA A 144 52.67 -7.51 -56.27
N ALA A 145 53.84 -8.02 -56.66
CA ALA A 145 54.51 -7.67 -57.91
C ALA A 145 54.78 -8.98 -58.67
N GLU A 146 54.63 -8.96 -60.00
CA GLU A 146 54.65 -10.09 -60.96
C GLU A 146 53.26 -10.71 -61.19
N GLY A 147 52.42 -10.28 -62.15
CA GLY A 147 52.67 -9.74 -63.48
C GLY A 147 52.42 -10.83 -64.52
N THR A 148 51.43 -10.68 -65.40
CA THR A 148 51.45 -11.40 -66.69
C THR A 148 50.80 -10.57 -67.81
N THR A 149 51.57 -10.39 -68.88
CA THR A 149 51.14 -9.92 -70.21
C THR A 149 51.42 -11.01 -71.25
N GLU A 150 50.42 -11.20 -72.11
CA GLU A 150 50.47 -11.64 -73.52
C GLU A 150 50.82 -13.12 -73.82
N GLY A 151 50.24 -13.77 -74.83
CA GLY A 151 49.51 -13.22 -75.98
C GLY A 151 48.78 -14.24 -76.86
N ALA A 152 48.33 -13.68 -77.99
CA ALA A 152 47.25 -14.08 -78.88
C ALA A 152 47.52 -15.24 -79.87
N ALA A 153 46.45 -15.75 -80.50
CA ALA A 153 46.32 -15.79 -81.97
C ALA A 153 44.89 -16.17 -82.43
N GLN A 154 44.52 -15.63 -83.60
CA GLN A 154 43.22 -15.62 -84.29
C GLN A 154 42.83 -16.95 -84.96
N ALA A 155 41.51 -17.18 -85.19
CA ALA A 155 40.87 -17.30 -86.53
C ALA A 155 39.36 -17.65 -86.44
N THR A 156 38.57 -17.00 -87.31
CA THR A 156 37.11 -17.08 -87.62
C THR A 156 36.67 -18.36 -88.37
N PRO A 157 35.38 -18.54 -88.81
CA PRO A 157 34.04 -18.17 -88.28
C PRO A 157 32.93 -19.27 -88.45
N ALA A 158 31.72 -19.06 -87.88
CA ALA A 158 30.40 -19.13 -88.55
C ALA A 158 29.18 -19.22 -87.57
N GLU A 159 28.18 -18.34 -87.81
CA GLU A 159 26.69 -18.47 -87.75
C GLU A 159 25.93 -19.27 -86.65
N SER A 160 24.70 -18.95 -86.19
CA SER A 160 23.75 -17.80 -86.30
C SER A 160 22.52 -18.01 -85.38
N THR A 161 21.70 -16.95 -85.21
CA THR A 161 20.25 -16.87 -84.80
C THR A 161 19.87 -17.06 -83.30
N THR A 162 18.93 -16.34 -82.66
CA THR A 162 17.82 -15.39 -83.01
C THR A 162 17.32 -14.68 -81.72
N ALA A 163 17.07 -13.35 -81.71
CA ALA A 163 15.77 -12.60 -81.65
C ALA A 163 14.75 -12.98 -80.53
N ALA A 164 13.87 -12.14 -79.95
CA ALA A 164 13.60 -10.70 -79.78
C ALA A 164 12.23 -10.57 -79.01
N SER A 165 11.85 -9.34 -78.59
CA SER A 165 10.46 -8.86 -78.27
C SER A 165 9.84 -9.24 -76.91
N GLU A 166 8.92 -8.53 -76.22
CA GLU A 166 8.07 -7.32 -76.45
C GLU A 166 7.32 -6.95 -75.12
N LYS A 167 6.73 -5.73 -75.00
CA LYS A 167 5.69 -5.31 -73.99
C LYS A 167 4.26 -5.78 -74.44
N PRO A 168 3.07 -5.62 -73.76
CA PRO A 168 2.62 -4.70 -72.67
C PRO A 168 1.50 -5.19 -71.65
N ALA A 169 1.13 -4.30 -70.70
CA ALA A 169 -0.13 -4.00 -69.94
C ALA A 169 -1.29 -5.02 -69.69
N ALA A 170 -1.80 -5.10 -68.43
CA ALA A 170 -3.18 -4.73 -67.97
C ALA A 170 -3.59 -5.31 -66.56
N ALA A 171 -4.59 -4.66 -65.93
CA ALA A 171 -5.14 -4.68 -64.56
C ALA A 171 -5.58 -5.99 -63.85
N ALA A 172 -5.46 -6.03 -62.50
CA ALA A 172 -6.52 -6.29 -61.47
C ALA A 172 -5.91 -6.58 -60.05
N SER A 173 -6.50 -6.02 -58.98
CA SER A 173 -6.22 -6.29 -57.53
C SER A 173 -6.73 -7.70 -57.09
N PRO A 174 -6.32 -8.37 -55.97
CA PRO A 174 -6.07 -7.82 -54.61
C PRO A 174 -4.91 -8.47 -53.76
N SER A 175 -4.62 -7.80 -52.62
CA SER A 175 -3.93 -8.26 -51.38
C SER A 175 -2.44 -8.68 -51.35
N SER A 176 -1.84 -8.40 -50.18
CA SER A 176 -0.57 -8.91 -49.60
C SER A 176 0.75 -8.13 -49.84
N GLY A 177 1.39 -7.78 -48.71
CA GLY A 177 2.86 -7.74 -48.58
C GLY A 177 3.55 -6.38 -48.77
N THR A 178 3.43 -5.46 -47.81
CA THR A 178 4.45 -4.41 -47.66
C THR A 178 5.49 -4.90 -46.66
N SER A 179 6.64 -5.29 -47.20
CA SER A 179 7.87 -5.54 -46.45
C SER A 179 8.58 -4.21 -46.20
N THR A 180 8.91 -3.94 -44.94
CA THR A 180 9.95 -2.98 -44.53
C THR A 180 11.20 -3.78 -44.08
N PRO A 181 12.40 -3.20 -44.15
CA PRO A 181 13.64 -3.93 -44.43
C PRO A 181 14.31 -4.48 -43.16
N ARG A 182 14.82 -5.72 -43.28
CA ARG A 182 15.84 -6.30 -42.40
C ARG A 182 17.07 -5.37 -42.31
N ARG A 183 17.41 -4.89 -41.12
CA ARG A 183 18.81 -4.54 -40.78
C ARG A 183 19.56 -5.85 -40.54
N TYR A 184 20.12 -6.38 -41.62
CA TYR A 184 21.30 -7.22 -41.52
C TYR A 184 22.42 -6.34 -40.98
N MET A 185 23.11 -6.75 -39.91
CA MET A 185 24.51 -6.34 -39.72
C MET A 185 25.26 -6.76 -40.98
N GLY A 186 25.43 -5.81 -41.89
CA GLY A 186 26.27 -5.91 -43.05
C GLY A 186 27.30 -4.80 -42.95
N GLN A 187 28.58 -5.18 -42.98
CA GLN A 187 29.71 -4.32 -43.24
C GLN A 187 29.35 -3.17 -44.19
N GLN A 188 29.42 -1.92 -43.71
CA GLN A 188 30.02 -0.78 -44.41
C GLN A 188 29.82 0.52 -43.60
N ALA A 189 30.80 0.83 -42.76
CA ALA A 189 31.28 2.20 -42.53
C ALA A 189 32.74 2.09 -42.08
N ILE A 190 33.65 2.06 -43.04
CA ILE A 190 35.08 2.27 -42.77
C ILE A 190 35.23 3.77 -42.52
N MET A 191 35.52 4.16 -41.28
CA MET A 191 36.19 5.43 -40.98
C MET A 191 37.63 5.10 -40.60
N ASP A 192 38.59 5.57 -41.41
CA ASP A 192 40.02 5.52 -41.09
C ASP A 192 40.29 6.45 -39.88
N LYS A 193 40.39 5.91 -38.67
CA LYS A 193 40.95 6.60 -37.49
C LYS A 193 42.45 6.30 -37.40
N SER A 194 43.27 7.30 -37.06
CA SER A 194 44.72 7.14 -36.90
C SER A 194 45.11 6.65 -35.49
N GLU A 195 46.28 6.00 -35.36
CA GLU A 195 46.79 5.47 -34.07
C GLU A 195 46.98 6.55 -32.98
N GLU A 196 47.30 7.78 -33.40
CA GLU A 196 47.46 8.94 -32.50
C GLU A 196 46.11 9.40 -31.94
N GLU A 197 45.03 9.34 -32.73
CA GLU A 197 43.67 9.65 -32.29
C GLU A 197 43.16 8.61 -31.28
N ALA A 198 43.40 7.32 -31.50
CA ALA A 198 43.01 6.25 -30.58
C ALA A 198 43.71 6.36 -29.21
N ARG A 199 45.01 6.69 -29.18
CA ARG A 199 45.75 6.89 -27.93
C ARG A 199 45.31 8.14 -27.16
N MET A 200 44.93 9.20 -27.88
CA MET A 200 44.40 10.42 -27.26
C MET A 200 43.00 10.21 -26.67
N GLU A 201 42.13 9.46 -27.37
CA GLU A 201 40.80 9.06 -26.88
C GLU A 201 40.91 8.19 -25.60
N ALA A 202 41.79 7.19 -25.57
CA ALA A 202 42.01 6.36 -24.37
C ALA A 202 42.51 7.17 -23.15
N ALA A 203 43.38 8.16 -23.37
CA ALA A 203 43.85 9.06 -22.30
C ALA A 203 42.72 9.98 -21.78
N GLU A 204 41.86 10.47 -22.67
CA GLU A 204 40.68 11.27 -22.32
C GLU A 204 39.67 10.45 -21.50
N GLN A 205 39.46 9.17 -21.85
CA GLN A 205 38.60 8.28 -21.08
C GLN A 205 39.12 8.01 -19.65
N GLN A 206 40.43 7.81 -19.51
CA GLN A 206 41.04 7.60 -18.19
C GLN A 206 40.91 8.86 -17.30
N GLU A 207 41.00 10.05 -17.90
CA GLU A 207 40.72 11.33 -17.21
C GLU A 207 39.24 11.45 -16.83
N ARG A 208 38.31 11.03 -17.69
CA ARG A 208 36.86 10.99 -17.40
C ARG A 208 36.53 10.07 -16.22
N LEU A 209 37.12 8.88 -16.15
CA LEU A 209 36.94 7.96 -15.01
C LEU A 209 37.44 8.60 -13.70
N ALA A 210 38.63 9.19 -13.71
CA ALA A 210 39.20 9.86 -12.55
C ALA A 210 38.38 11.08 -12.11
N ALA A 211 37.83 11.84 -13.06
CA ALA A 211 36.93 12.96 -12.79
C ALA A 211 35.62 12.49 -12.16
N TYR A 212 35.04 11.41 -12.66
CA TYR A 212 33.81 10.81 -12.12
C TYR A 212 34.02 10.25 -10.71
N GLU A 213 35.13 9.55 -10.44
CA GLU A 213 35.46 9.09 -9.09
C GLU A 213 35.60 10.25 -8.09
N LEU A 214 36.18 11.36 -8.53
CA LEU A 214 36.29 12.58 -7.73
C LEU A 214 34.92 13.21 -7.47
N GLU A 215 34.04 13.23 -8.46
CA GLU A 215 32.66 13.71 -8.32
C GLU A 215 31.86 12.86 -7.33
N ARG A 216 31.89 11.52 -7.48
CA ARG A 216 31.26 10.57 -6.54
C ARG A 216 31.74 10.80 -5.11
N LYS A 217 33.04 11.02 -4.92
CA LYS A 217 33.60 11.32 -3.60
C LYS A 217 33.04 12.62 -3.02
N LYS A 218 32.94 13.69 -3.83
CA LYS A 218 32.36 14.98 -3.41
C LYS A 218 30.87 14.84 -3.06
N ALA A 219 30.08 14.17 -3.91
CA ALA A 219 28.65 13.95 -3.69
C ALA A 219 28.41 13.17 -2.39
N ARG A 220 29.21 12.13 -2.13
CA ARG A 220 29.16 11.39 -0.86
C ARG A 220 29.52 12.27 0.34
N GLU A 221 30.56 13.09 0.25
CA GLU A 221 30.93 14.02 1.32
C GLU A 221 29.80 15.03 1.61
N GLU A 222 29.14 15.57 0.58
CA GLU A 222 28.00 16.47 0.73
C GLU A 222 26.77 15.79 1.36
N ARG A 223 26.44 14.57 0.92
CA ARG A 223 25.38 13.75 1.53
C ARG A 223 25.66 13.50 3.01
N VAL A 224 26.88 13.07 3.34
CA VAL A 224 27.29 12.82 4.74
C VAL A 224 27.21 14.10 5.58
N ASN A 225 27.65 15.25 5.06
CA ASN A 225 27.55 16.54 5.76
C ASN A 225 26.09 16.94 6.04
N THR A 226 25.22 16.79 5.04
CA THR A 226 23.80 17.11 5.14
C THR A 226 23.11 16.22 6.17
N LEU A 227 23.33 14.91 6.09
CA LEU A 227 22.76 13.94 7.02
C LEU A 227 23.32 14.10 8.44
N ALA A 228 24.61 14.43 8.59
CA ALA A 228 25.19 14.72 9.90
C ALA A 228 24.53 15.93 10.56
N THR A 229 24.20 16.96 9.78
CA THR A 229 23.45 18.13 10.27
C THR A 229 22.05 17.74 10.72
N LYS A 230 21.29 17.05 9.85
CA LYS A 230 19.94 16.55 10.18
C LYS A 230 19.93 15.62 11.40
N LEU A 231 20.93 14.76 11.54
CA LEU A 231 21.07 13.85 12.68
C LEU A 231 21.36 14.62 13.97
N VAL A 232 22.23 15.63 13.93
CA VAL A 232 22.48 16.52 15.08
C VAL A 232 21.20 17.24 15.48
N ASP A 233 20.46 17.78 14.53
CA ASP A 233 19.19 18.47 14.79
C ASP A 233 18.16 17.51 15.40
N LYS A 234 18.07 16.27 14.90
CA LYS A 234 17.18 15.23 15.43
C LYS A 234 17.50 14.91 16.89
N ILE A 235 18.78 14.67 17.22
CA ILE A 235 19.19 14.33 18.59
C ILE A 235 19.26 15.55 19.52
N SER A 236 19.28 16.78 18.98
CA SER A 236 19.30 18.03 19.75
C SER A 236 18.13 18.14 20.73
N VAL A 237 16.97 17.60 20.37
CA VAL A 237 15.77 17.53 21.22
C VAL A 237 16.06 16.88 22.58
N TRP A 238 16.99 15.93 22.61
CA TRP A 238 17.45 15.29 23.84
C TRP A 238 18.79 15.83 24.34
N THR A 239 19.74 16.16 23.45
CA THR A 239 21.08 16.60 23.88
C THR A 239 21.10 18.03 24.42
N GLU A 240 20.22 18.92 23.96
CA GLU A 240 20.15 20.33 24.40
C GLU A 240 19.24 20.57 25.61
N THR A 241 18.63 19.51 26.14
CA THR A 241 17.68 19.59 27.26
C THR A 241 18.29 19.05 28.55
N ASP A 242 17.53 19.10 29.64
CA ASP A 242 17.97 18.64 30.96
C ASP A 242 18.11 17.11 31.06
N LYS A 243 17.71 16.37 30.01
CA LYS A 243 17.74 14.91 29.93
C LYS A 243 16.97 14.24 31.08
N SER A 244 15.99 14.95 31.63
CA SER A 244 15.09 14.43 32.65
C SER A 244 14.36 13.18 32.15
N PRO A 245 13.80 12.35 33.06
CA PRO A 245 13.01 11.20 32.66
C PRO A 245 11.87 11.55 31.70
N ASP A 246 11.26 12.73 31.85
CA ASP A 246 10.17 13.20 30.99
C ASP A 246 10.68 13.59 29.60
N MET A 247 11.78 14.34 29.50
CA MET A 247 12.39 14.68 28.21
C MET A 247 12.92 13.44 27.48
N THR A 248 13.46 12.47 28.22
CA THR A 248 13.88 11.18 27.66
C THR A 248 12.69 10.38 27.14
N ARG A 249 11.54 10.41 27.82
CA ARG A 249 10.30 9.77 27.36
C ARG A 249 9.79 10.45 26.09
N ALA A 250 9.70 11.78 26.07
CA ALA A 250 9.27 12.54 24.90
C ALA A 250 10.16 12.28 23.67
N PHE A 251 11.48 12.21 23.87
CA PHE A 251 12.41 11.85 22.80
C PHE A 251 12.15 10.42 22.28
N LYS A 252 11.97 9.44 23.18
CA LYS A 252 11.65 8.06 22.78
C LYS A 252 10.33 7.98 22.01
N GLU A 253 9.28 8.66 22.47
CA GLU A 253 7.98 8.70 21.77
C GLU A 253 8.10 9.35 20.39
N LYS A 254 8.86 10.44 20.26
CA LYS A 254 9.12 11.05 18.95
C LYS A 254 9.78 10.07 17.98
N ILE A 255 10.77 9.30 18.44
CA ILE A 255 11.43 8.29 17.60
C ILE A 255 10.47 7.12 17.29
N ARG A 256 9.62 6.70 18.24
CA ARG A 256 8.61 5.67 17.99
C ARG A 256 7.62 6.08 16.92
N LEU A 257 7.07 7.29 16.98
CA LEU A 257 6.15 7.78 15.95
C LEU A 257 6.79 7.83 14.56
N GLU A 258 8.08 8.17 14.49
CA GLU A 258 8.82 8.10 13.23
C GLU A 258 8.96 6.67 12.72
N VAL A 259 9.19 5.69 13.61
CA VAL A 259 9.16 4.27 13.27
C VAL A 259 7.78 3.84 12.76
N GLU A 260 6.70 4.26 13.41
CA GLU A 260 5.33 3.93 13.00
C GLU A 260 5.01 4.43 11.59
N ASN A 261 5.46 5.64 11.24
CA ASN A 261 5.26 6.17 9.88
C ASN A 261 6.13 5.44 8.85
N LEU A 262 7.38 5.14 9.19
CA LEU A 262 8.35 4.58 8.24
C LEU A 262 8.23 3.06 8.07
N LYS A 263 7.67 2.33 9.04
CA LYS A 263 7.54 0.85 8.95
C LYS A 263 6.54 0.39 7.87
N MET A 264 5.72 1.31 7.37
CA MET A 264 4.73 1.09 6.32
C MET A 264 5.29 1.28 4.90
N GLU A 265 6.49 1.84 4.75
CA GLU A 265 7.15 2.05 3.46
C GLU A 265 7.74 0.76 2.88
N SER A 266 8.01 0.74 1.57
CA SER A 266 8.70 -0.39 0.92
C SER A 266 10.10 -0.55 1.52
N PHE A 267 10.41 -1.74 2.02
CA PHE A 267 11.63 -2.05 2.81
C PHE A 267 11.77 -1.25 4.11
N GLY A 268 10.68 -0.63 4.58
CA GLY A 268 10.69 0.26 5.74
C GLY A 268 11.30 -0.39 6.98
N LEU A 269 10.83 -1.58 7.35
CA LEU A 269 11.37 -2.34 8.50
C LEU A 269 12.85 -2.67 8.34
N GLU A 270 13.29 -3.12 7.16
CA GLU A 270 14.68 -3.51 6.92
C GLU A 270 15.64 -2.32 6.94
N ILE A 271 15.21 -1.18 6.39
CA ILE A 271 15.95 0.09 6.42
C ILE A 271 16.02 0.59 7.87
N LEU A 272 14.91 0.57 8.61
CA LEU A 272 14.88 0.92 10.04
C LEU A 272 15.84 0.03 10.84
N HIS A 273 15.84 -1.29 10.61
CA HIS A 273 16.78 -2.20 11.27
C HIS A 273 18.24 -1.89 10.90
N ALA A 274 18.54 -1.58 9.63
CA ALA A 274 19.89 -1.22 9.19
C ALA A 274 20.37 0.10 9.82
N ILE A 275 19.50 1.10 9.91
CA ILE A 275 19.75 2.36 10.61
C ILE A 275 20.02 2.10 12.09
N GLY A 276 19.12 1.35 12.72
CA GLY A 276 19.19 1.02 14.14
C GLY A 276 20.47 0.31 14.53
N ALA A 277 20.81 -0.74 13.79
CA ALA A 277 22.03 -1.51 14.00
C ALA A 277 23.28 -0.63 13.87
N THR A 278 23.33 0.24 12.85
CA THR A 278 24.47 1.12 12.61
C THR A 278 24.63 2.15 13.72
N TYR A 279 23.54 2.80 14.14
CA TYR A 279 23.56 3.78 15.25
C TYR A 279 24.02 3.16 16.55
N VAL A 280 23.45 2.00 16.93
CA VAL A 280 23.85 1.28 18.16
C VAL A 280 25.31 0.87 18.09
N GLN A 281 25.76 0.33 16.96
CA GLN A 281 27.15 -0.11 16.79
C GLN A 281 28.13 1.06 16.95
N LYS A 282 27.96 2.15 16.18
CA LYS A 282 28.88 3.29 16.17
C LYS A 282 28.89 4.04 17.49
N ALA A 283 27.72 4.29 18.06
CA ALA A 283 27.61 4.98 19.34
C ALA A 283 28.21 4.16 20.49
N THR A 284 27.94 2.85 20.54
CA THR A 284 28.50 1.97 21.58
C THR A 284 30.02 1.83 21.43
N SER A 285 30.54 1.75 20.20
CA SER A 285 31.99 1.72 19.94
C SER A 285 32.67 3.01 20.42
N PHE A 286 32.08 4.16 20.12
CA PHE A 286 32.55 5.45 20.64
C PHE A 286 32.54 5.49 22.17
N LEU A 287 31.43 5.13 22.82
CA LEU A 287 31.33 5.12 24.28
C LEU A 287 32.36 4.18 24.95
N LYS A 288 32.61 3.00 24.36
CA LYS A 288 33.65 2.07 24.84
C LYS A 288 35.05 2.62 24.68
N SER A 289 35.32 3.34 23.58
CA SER A 289 36.63 3.98 23.36
C SER A 289 36.98 5.05 24.38
N GLN A 290 35.98 5.62 25.07
CA GLN A 290 36.19 6.61 26.14
C GLN A 290 36.46 5.98 27.51
N LYS A 291 36.20 4.68 27.72
CA LYS A 291 36.18 4.07 29.05
C LYS A 291 37.46 3.33 29.49
N PHE A 292 38.47 3.05 28.65
CA PHE A 292 39.66 2.31 29.15
C PHE A 292 40.92 2.32 28.26
N LEU A 293 42.09 2.28 28.92
CA LEU A 293 43.43 2.10 28.36
C LEU A 293 43.56 0.81 27.51
N GLY A 294 43.61 0.97 26.19
CA GLY A 294 44.48 0.19 25.29
C GLY A 294 44.04 -1.17 24.76
N ILE A 295 43.22 -1.99 25.46
CA ILE A 295 43.05 -3.42 25.06
C ILE A 295 41.58 -3.82 24.75
N SER A 296 40.58 -3.17 25.34
CA SER A 296 39.15 -3.51 25.09
C SER A 296 38.62 -3.02 23.73
N GLY A 297 39.13 -1.88 23.23
CA GLY A 297 38.76 -1.34 21.91
C GLY A 297 39.29 -2.17 20.74
N PHE A 298 40.31 -3.00 20.96
CA PHE A 298 40.85 -3.90 19.94
C PHE A 298 39.87 -5.03 19.60
N PHE A 299 39.25 -5.66 20.62
CA PHE A 299 38.33 -6.79 20.43
C PHE A 299 37.00 -6.38 19.79
N SER A 300 36.46 -5.18 20.07
CA SER A 300 35.27 -4.69 19.35
C SER A 300 35.61 -4.37 17.89
N ARG A 301 36.74 -3.69 17.64
CA ARG A 301 37.22 -3.40 16.28
C ARG A 301 37.46 -4.68 15.46
N LEU A 302 37.91 -5.77 16.10
CA LEU A 302 38.14 -7.04 15.42
C LEU A 302 36.83 -7.76 15.07
N LYS A 303 35.85 -7.75 15.98
CA LYS A 303 34.49 -8.26 15.71
C LYS A 303 33.82 -7.46 14.59
N ASP A 304 33.94 -6.13 14.64
CA ASP A 304 33.39 -5.22 13.62
C ASP A 304 34.00 -5.47 12.24
N LYS A 305 35.32 -5.69 12.17
CA LYS A 305 36.00 -6.10 10.92
C LYS A 305 35.57 -7.47 10.43
N GLY A 306 35.25 -8.41 11.33
CA GLY A 306 34.76 -9.75 10.97
C GLY A 306 33.33 -9.74 10.41
N THR A 307 32.42 -8.99 11.03
CA THR A 307 31.06 -8.81 10.50
C THR A 307 31.07 -8.08 9.17
N LEU A 308 31.88 -7.02 9.04
CA LEU A 308 32.07 -6.29 7.79
C LEU A 308 32.65 -7.21 6.70
N ALA A 309 33.69 -8.00 7.00
CA ALA A 309 34.25 -8.94 6.04
C ALA A 309 33.24 -10.01 5.61
N LYS A 310 32.38 -10.48 6.52
CA LYS A 310 31.30 -11.42 6.21
C LYS A 310 30.25 -10.77 5.31
N GLU A 311 29.78 -9.57 5.65
CA GLU A 311 28.80 -8.82 4.86
C GLU A 311 29.34 -8.47 3.47
N THR A 312 30.58 -7.97 3.40
CA THR A 312 31.29 -7.73 2.14
C THR A 312 31.46 -9.01 1.34
N TRP A 313 31.83 -10.13 1.96
CA TRP A 313 31.90 -11.44 1.27
C TRP A 313 30.54 -11.87 0.74
N THR A 314 29.45 -11.72 1.52
CA THR A 314 28.10 -12.07 1.06
C THR A 314 27.62 -11.20 -0.10
N THR A 315 27.89 -9.88 -0.05
CA THR A 315 27.58 -8.95 -1.15
C THR A 315 28.39 -9.29 -2.39
N ILE A 316 29.70 -9.52 -2.24
CA ILE A 316 30.59 -9.94 -3.35
C ILE A 316 30.14 -11.29 -3.92
N SER A 317 29.82 -12.28 -3.09
CA SER A 317 29.38 -13.59 -3.57
C SER A 317 28.04 -13.54 -4.31
N THR A 318 27.14 -12.63 -3.91
CA THR A 318 25.87 -12.40 -4.63
C THR A 318 26.14 -11.75 -5.99
N ALA A 319 27.04 -10.77 -6.05
CA ALA A 319 27.43 -10.12 -7.30
C ALA A 319 28.16 -11.09 -8.25
N ILE A 320 29.03 -11.95 -7.72
CA ILE A 320 29.71 -13.00 -8.50
C ILE A 320 28.68 -14.02 -9.02
N ASP A 321 27.71 -14.44 -8.21
CA ASP A 321 26.65 -15.35 -8.67
C ASP A 321 25.80 -14.72 -9.78
N ALA A 322 25.48 -13.43 -9.68
CA ALA A 322 24.83 -12.68 -10.76
C ALA A 322 25.70 -12.66 -12.04
N GLN A 323 26.99 -12.31 -11.92
CA GLN A 323 27.94 -12.28 -13.03
C GLN A 323 28.13 -13.65 -13.68
N MET A 324 28.26 -14.72 -12.89
CA MET A 324 28.39 -16.08 -13.40
C MET A 324 27.14 -16.53 -14.15
N THR A 325 25.95 -16.15 -13.67
CA THR A 325 24.68 -16.46 -14.35
C THR A 325 24.55 -15.67 -15.66
N MET A 326 25.04 -14.41 -15.71
CA MET A 326 25.13 -13.62 -16.94
C MET A 326 26.09 -14.27 -17.96
N GLU A 327 27.27 -14.71 -17.53
CA GLU A 327 28.22 -15.42 -18.41
C GLU A 327 27.68 -16.76 -18.91
N GLU A 328 26.94 -17.49 -18.08
CA GLU A 328 26.28 -18.73 -18.46
C GLU A 328 25.20 -18.48 -19.52
N MET A 329 24.39 -17.43 -19.33
CA MET A 329 23.40 -16.99 -20.32
C MET A 329 24.05 -16.59 -21.65
N ALA A 330 25.14 -15.81 -21.61
CA ALA A 330 25.89 -15.41 -22.81
C ALA A 330 26.45 -16.63 -23.57
N LYS A 331 26.97 -17.63 -22.84
CA LYS A 331 27.46 -18.89 -23.45
C LYS A 331 26.34 -19.76 -24.04
N LEU A 332 25.15 -19.74 -23.45
CA LEU A 332 23.98 -20.44 -23.99
C LEU A 332 23.46 -19.75 -25.26
N GLU A 333 23.48 -18.41 -25.29
CA GLU A 333 23.12 -17.60 -26.45
C GLU A 333 24.09 -17.78 -27.62
N GLU A 334 25.41 -17.83 -27.36
CA GLU A 334 26.43 -18.14 -28.38
C GLU A 334 26.32 -19.55 -28.96
N ARG A 335 25.94 -20.55 -28.15
CA ARG A 335 25.87 -21.95 -28.61
C ARG A 335 24.73 -22.16 -29.59
N GLY A 336 23.58 -21.52 -29.39
CA GLY A 336 22.38 -21.66 -30.22
C GLY A 336 21.84 -23.10 -30.34
N GLY A 337 20.57 -23.27 -30.73
CA GLY A 337 19.99 -24.60 -30.97
C GLY A 337 18.46 -24.64 -30.89
N GLU A 338 17.85 -25.76 -31.30
CA GLU A 338 16.38 -25.97 -31.25
C GLU A 338 15.80 -25.88 -29.82
N ASP A 339 16.64 -26.09 -28.80
CA ASP A 339 16.28 -26.00 -27.38
C ASP A 339 16.40 -24.58 -26.80
N TRP A 340 16.93 -23.58 -27.53
CA TRP A 340 17.05 -22.18 -27.07
C TRP A 340 15.95 -21.33 -27.73
N THR A 341 14.73 -21.50 -27.21
CA THR A 341 13.52 -20.81 -27.69
C THR A 341 13.34 -19.45 -27.02
N ASP A 342 12.53 -18.56 -27.61
CA ASP A 342 12.21 -17.24 -27.06
C ASP A 342 11.65 -17.33 -25.63
N GLU A 343 10.86 -18.37 -25.31
CA GLU A 343 10.37 -18.65 -23.96
C GLU A 343 11.50 -18.99 -22.96
N LYS A 344 12.48 -19.81 -23.36
CA LYS A 344 13.64 -20.14 -22.50
C LYS A 344 14.59 -18.96 -22.35
N LYS A 345 14.74 -18.13 -23.39
CA LYS A 345 15.49 -16.88 -23.31
C LYS A 345 14.82 -15.93 -22.31
N ALA A 346 13.50 -15.76 -22.39
CA ALA A 346 12.74 -14.96 -21.43
C ALA A 346 12.82 -15.53 -19.99
N GLU A 347 12.83 -16.85 -19.81
CA GLU A 347 13.01 -17.51 -18.50
C GLU A 347 14.41 -17.27 -17.90
N TYR A 348 15.47 -17.32 -18.73
CA TYR A 348 16.84 -17.02 -18.30
C TYR A 348 17.08 -15.52 -18.08
N GLU A 349 16.55 -14.65 -18.95
CA GLU A 349 16.57 -13.19 -18.79
C GLU A 349 15.96 -12.81 -17.47
N LYS A 350 14.77 -13.38 -17.17
CA LYS A 350 14.16 -13.38 -15.86
C LYS A 350 15.19 -13.81 -14.81
N LYS A 351 15.67 -15.05 -14.79
CA LYS A 351 16.56 -15.54 -13.72
C LYS A 351 17.81 -14.69 -13.44
N VAL A 352 18.40 -14.06 -14.47
CA VAL A 352 19.57 -13.16 -14.36
C VAL A 352 19.20 -11.82 -13.73
N THR A 353 18.14 -11.20 -14.26
CA THR A 353 17.54 -9.92 -13.88
C THR A 353 17.24 -9.84 -12.37
N GLY A 354 16.47 -10.81 -11.95
CA GLY A 354 17.03 -11.83 -11.11
C GLY A 354 17.95 -11.43 -9.98
N LYS A 355 19.03 -12.17 -10.00
CA LYS A 355 20.16 -12.10 -9.11
C LYS A 355 20.81 -10.71 -9.11
N ILE A 356 20.68 -9.93 -10.20
CA ILE A 356 21.17 -8.54 -10.28
C ILE A 356 20.48 -7.68 -9.22
N LEU A 357 19.18 -7.81 -9.04
CA LEU A 357 18.46 -7.03 -8.01
C LEU A 357 18.76 -7.48 -6.59
N ALA A 358 19.06 -8.78 -6.39
CA ALA A 358 19.58 -9.29 -5.13
C ALA A 358 20.85 -8.55 -4.76
N ALA A 359 21.77 -8.49 -5.73
CA ALA A 359 23.06 -7.90 -5.59
C ALA A 359 22.93 -6.39 -5.37
N ALA A 360 22.03 -5.74 -6.11
CA ALA A 360 21.73 -4.33 -5.98
C ALA A 360 21.14 -3.99 -4.61
N TRP A 361 20.11 -4.70 -4.12
CA TRP A 361 19.56 -4.48 -2.78
C TRP A 361 20.59 -4.69 -1.68
N ARG A 362 21.33 -5.82 -1.71
CA ARG A 362 22.38 -6.09 -0.72
C ARG A 362 23.49 -5.05 -0.76
N GLY A 363 23.84 -4.58 -1.95
CA GLY A 363 24.77 -3.48 -2.14
C GLY A 363 24.22 -2.16 -1.58
N SER A 364 22.94 -1.85 -1.78
CA SER A 364 22.32 -0.62 -1.29
C SER A 364 22.14 -0.63 0.21
N LYS A 365 21.79 -1.76 0.81
CA LYS A 365 21.85 -1.95 2.27
C LYS A 365 23.26 -1.69 2.81
N PHE A 366 24.29 -2.19 2.12
CA PHE A 366 25.68 -1.91 2.47
C PHE A 366 26.04 -0.43 2.31
N GLU A 367 25.59 0.23 1.25
CA GLU A 367 25.76 1.67 1.02
C GLU A 367 25.11 2.49 2.14
N ILE A 368 23.85 2.21 2.47
CA ILE A 368 23.09 2.84 3.58
C ILE A 368 23.89 2.73 4.88
N GLN A 369 24.27 1.51 5.25
CA GLN A 369 25.07 1.29 6.45
C GLN A 369 26.41 2.04 6.37
N SER A 370 27.07 2.07 5.21
CA SER A 370 28.33 2.78 5.05
C SER A 370 28.20 4.28 5.23
N VAL A 371 27.20 4.91 4.61
CA VAL A 371 26.93 6.35 4.73
C VAL A 371 26.58 6.69 6.18
N LEU A 372 25.73 5.89 6.82
CA LEU A 372 25.37 6.09 8.22
C LEU A 372 26.57 5.93 9.17
N ARG A 373 27.52 5.04 8.88
CA ARG A 373 28.77 4.92 9.64
C ARG A 373 29.59 6.21 9.55
N ASP A 374 29.73 6.78 8.36
CA ASP A 374 30.47 8.04 8.13
C ASP A 374 29.77 9.23 8.81
N VAL A 375 28.43 9.31 8.70
CA VAL A 375 27.60 10.29 9.40
C VAL A 375 27.81 10.19 10.91
N CYS A 376 27.74 8.99 11.49
CA CYS A 376 27.98 8.78 12.91
C CYS A 376 29.42 9.16 13.32
N ASP A 377 30.42 8.82 12.51
CA ASP A 377 31.82 9.19 12.76
C ASP A 377 32.02 10.71 12.74
N GLN A 378 31.35 11.43 11.85
CA GLN A 378 31.38 12.89 11.83
C GLN A 378 30.70 13.48 13.08
N VAL A 379 29.50 13.00 13.43
CA VAL A 379 28.73 13.51 14.58
C VAL A 379 29.42 13.25 15.93
N LEU A 380 30.07 12.09 16.08
CA LEU A 380 30.76 11.66 17.31
C LEU A 380 32.26 12.00 17.32
N GLY A 381 32.87 12.22 16.16
CA GLY A 381 34.30 12.49 15.99
C GLY A 381 34.66 13.97 15.96
N ASP A 382 33.69 14.89 15.86
CA ASP A 382 33.95 16.33 15.73
C ASP A 382 34.66 16.93 16.96
N LYS A 383 35.99 17.10 16.86
CA LYS A 383 36.82 17.64 17.95
C LYS A 383 36.52 19.10 18.32
N ARG A 384 35.77 19.84 17.49
CA ARG A 384 35.30 21.20 17.82
C ARG A 384 34.25 21.17 18.93
N ILE A 385 33.56 20.05 19.09
CA ILE A 385 32.55 19.83 20.12
C ILE A 385 33.18 19.17 21.35
N LYS A 386 32.87 19.69 22.53
CA LYS A 386 33.33 19.16 23.82
C LYS A 386 33.04 17.66 23.94
N LEU A 387 33.96 16.92 24.56
CA LEU A 387 33.84 15.47 24.69
C LEU A 387 32.52 15.06 25.36
N ASP A 388 32.13 15.73 26.44
CA ASP A 388 30.89 15.44 27.17
C ASP A 388 29.67 15.52 26.24
N LYS A 389 29.61 16.54 25.38
CA LYS A 389 28.52 16.70 24.41
C LYS A 389 28.52 15.60 23.34
N ARG A 390 29.69 15.11 22.94
CA ARG A 390 29.80 13.98 22.00
C ARG A 390 29.40 12.66 22.66
N VAL A 391 29.66 12.50 23.96
CA VAL A 391 29.15 11.37 24.76
C VAL A 391 27.62 11.43 24.87
N GLU A 392 27.03 12.61 25.09
CA GLU A 392 25.57 12.80 25.04
C GLU A 392 24.98 12.41 23.69
N ARG A 393 25.58 12.86 22.58
CA ARG A 393 25.15 12.46 21.23
C ARG A 393 25.19 10.94 21.04
N ALA A 394 26.24 10.28 21.52
CA ALA A 394 26.31 8.82 21.47
C ALA A 394 25.18 8.15 22.28
N HIS A 395 24.84 8.66 23.46
CA HIS A 395 23.70 8.15 24.22
C HIS A 395 22.36 8.33 23.49
N ALA A 396 22.13 9.48 22.85
CA ALA A 396 20.93 9.71 22.05
C ALA A 396 20.82 8.72 20.87
N LEU A 397 21.94 8.46 20.17
CA LEU A 397 22.00 7.49 19.09
C LEU A 397 21.75 6.05 19.57
N VAL A 398 22.22 5.68 20.76
CA VAL A 398 21.88 4.37 21.35
C VAL A 398 20.38 4.27 21.62
N ILE A 399 19.75 5.33 22.13
CA ILE A 399 18.30 5.34 22.38
C ILE A 399 17.53 5.18 21.07
N ALA A 400 17.80 6.03 20.08
CA ALA A 400 17.12 5.99 18.80
C ALA A 400 17.39 4.66 18.06
N GLY A 401 18.65 4.24 18.02
CA GLY A 401 19.06 3.02 17.34
C GLY A 401 18.43 1.75 17.93
N ASN A 402 18.22 1.69 19.25
CA ASN A 402 17.50 0.58 19.87
C ASN A 402 16.01 0.56 19.51
N ILE A 403 15.39 1.72 19.30
CA ILE A 403 13.98 1.80 18.88
C ILE A 403 13.88 1.34 17.41
N TYR A 404 14.70 1.89 16.52
CA TYR A 404 14.74 1.46 15.12
C TYR A 404 15.04 -0.03 14.94
N SER A 405 15.98 -0.60 15.71
CA SER A 405 16.33 -2.03 15.63
C SER A 405 15.23 -2.98 16.13
N LYS A 406 14.27 -2.45 16.90
CA LYS A 406 13.14 -3.20 17.45
C LYS A 406 11.83 -2.83 16.75
N ALA A 407 11.90 -2.12 15.63
CA ALA A 407 10.73 -1.84 14.81
C ALA A 407 10.11 -3.19 14.41
N GLU A 408 8.89 -3.42 14.85
CA GLU A 408 8.09 -4.57 14.49
C GLU A 408 6.67 -4.09 14.23
N ARG A 409 5.89 -4.93 13.56
CA ARG A 409 4.44 -4.70 13.48
C ARG A 409 3.85 -5.20 14.80
N ASP A 410 2.94 -4.44 15.37
CA ASP A 410 2.33 -4.78 16.66
C ASP A 410 1.46 -6.05 16.49
N PRO A 411 1.42 -7.00 17.43
CA PRO A 411 0.38 -8.04 17.46
C PRO A 411 -1.05 -7.47 17.45
N ASP A 412 -1.28 -6.26 17.98
CA ASP A 412 -2.56 -5.52 17.84
C ASP A 412 -2.81 -4.98 16.41
N GLU A 413 -1.83 -5.14 15.50
CA GLU A 413 -1.93 -4.91 14.06
C GLU A 413 -2.12 -6.23 13.27
N GLU A 414 -2.22 -7.39 13.94
CA GLU A 414 -2.55 -8.71 13.35
C GLU A 414 -4.07 -8.93 13.15
N GLY A 415 -4.89 -7.88 13.30
CA GLY A 415 -6.34 -7.96 13.10
C GLY A 415 -7.09 -8.30 14.38
N PHE A 416 -8.03 -9.25 14.32
CA PHE A 416 -8.90 -9.63 15.45
C PHE A 416 -8.49 -10.97 16.07
N GLY A 417 -7.19 -11.27 16.09
CA GLY A 417 -6.66 -12.56 16.55
C GLY A 417 -6.71 -13.69 15.52
N ILE A 418 -7.08 -13.37 14.26
CA ILE A 418 -7.06 -14.31 13.12
C ILE A 418 -6.11 -13.75 12.05
N PRO A 419 -5.10 -14.52 11.60
CA PRO A 419 -4.18 -14.06 10.57
C PRO A 419 -4.90 -13.65 9.28
N PRO A 420 -4.53 -12.52 8.66
CA PRO A 420 -5.04 -12.16 7.34
C PRO A 420 -4.54 -13.17 6.29
N GLY A 421 -5.27 -13.30 5.19
CA GLY A 421 -4.85 -14.15 4.07
C GLY A 421 -6.03 -14.77 3.33
N THR A 422 -5.77 -15.38 2.19
CA THR A 422 -6.75 -16.07 1.35
C THR A 422 -6.61 -17.59 1.48
N PRO A 423 -7.70 -18.36 1.46
CA PRO A 423 -7.61 -19.83 1.40
C PRO A 423 -6.91 -20.30 0.13
N LYS A 424 -6.00 -21.28 0.24
CA LYS A 424 -5.21 -21.78 -0.92
C LYS A 424 -6.02 -22.63 -1.89
N THR A 425 -6.99 -23.39 -1.41
CA THR A 425 -7.69 -24.43 -2.17
C THR A 425 -9.20 -24.25 -2.17
N CYS A 426 -9.69 -23.03 -1.96
CA CYS A 426 -11.11 -22.73 -1.94
C CYS A 426 -11.50 -21.80 -3.09
N GLN A 427 -12.67 -22.06 -3.65
CA GLN A 427 -13.34 -21.20 -4.61
C GLN A 427 -14.13 -20.12 -3.87
N LEU A 428 -13.92 -18.85 -4.21
CA LEU A 428 -14.81 -17.78 -3.74
C LEU A 428 -16.08 -17.79 -4.61
N THR A 429 -17.25 -17.96 -4.01
CA THR A 429 -18.52 -18.09 -4.75
C THR A 429 -19.41 -16.85 -4.63
N GLN A 430 -19.40 -16.18 -3.47
CA GLN A 430 -20.13 -14.93 -3.25
C GLN A 430 -19.37 -14.00 -2.30
N ALA A 431 -19.58 -12.69 -2.44
CA ALA A 431 -19.19 -11.71 -1.43
C ALA A 431 -20.30 -10.67 -1.20
N HIS A 432 -20.61 -10.39 0.07
CA HIS A 432 -21.57 -9.37 0.50
C HIS A 432 -20.84 -8.26 1.25
N ILE A 433 -20.91 -7.03 0.75
CA ILE A 433 -20.19 -5.90 1.29
C ILE A 433 -21.18 -4.98 1.99
N LEU A 434 -21.12 -4.90 3.31
CA LEU A 434 -21.73 -3.82 4.10
C LEU A 434 -20.69 -2.72 4.26
N HIS A 435 -20.93 -1.57 3.64
CA HIS A 435 -19.94 -0.50 3.52
C HIS A 435 -20.44 0.77 4.20
N ARG A 436 -19.60 1.41 5.01
CA ARG A 436 -19.89 2.70 5.64
C ARG A 436 -19.41 3.83 4.73
N HIS A 437 -20.22 4.87 4.61
CA HIS A 437 -19.79 6.15 4.03
C HIS A 437 -18.40 6.65 4.52
N ALA A 438 -17.72 7.40 3.67
CA ALA A 438 -16.41 7.96 3.95
C ALA A 438 -16.45 9.34 4.64
N GLN A 439 -15.33 10.06 4.58
CA GLN A 439 -15.13 11.32 5.29
C GLN A 439 -16.22 12.34 4.94
N ARG A 440 -16.84 12.91 5.97
CA ARG A 440 -17.97 13.83 5.88
C ARG A 440 -17.78 15.04 6.79
N TYR A 441 -18.63 16.03 6.60
CA TYR A 441 -18.88 17.05 7.63
C TYR A 441 -19.57 16.45 8.87
N PRO A 442 -19.46 17.12 10.04
CA PRO A 442 -20.06 16.65 11.28
C PRO A 442 -21.59 16.63 11.22
N THR A 443 -22.20 15.83 12.09
CA THR A 443 -23.65 15.74 12.22
C THR A 443 -24.18 16.65 13.32
N SER A 444 -25.42 17.15 13.17
CA SER A 444 -26.05 17.99 14.21
C SER A 444 -26.42 17.14 15.41
N TYR A 445 -25.50 17.11 16.37
CA TYR A 445 -25.58 16.32 17.58
C TYR A 445 -24.69 16.95 18.66
N LEU A 446 -25.08 16.82 19.94
CA LEU A 446 -24.40 17.49 21.07
C LEU A 446 -22.91 17.14 21.15
N LEU A 447 -22.59 15.85 21.07
CA LEU A 447 -21.21 15.36 21.15
C LEU A 447 -20.46 15.45 19.80
N ASP A 448 -21.09 16.01 18.76
CA ASP A 448 -20.50 16.24 17.43
C ASP A 448 -20.56 17.73 17.02
N ALA A 449 -21.37 18.13 16.03
CA ALA A 449 -21.36 19.49 15.49
C ALA A 449 -21.79 20.57 16.49
N ASP A 450 -22.82 20.31 17.30
CA ASP A 450 -23.47 21.36 18.09
C ASP A 450 -22.53 21.93 19.17
N SER A 451 -21.69 21.08 19.76
CA SER A 451 -20.65 21.52 20.69
C SER A 451 -19.58 22.35 19.98
N MET A 452 -19.14 21.94 18.78
CA MET A 452 -18.14 22.66 17.98
C MET A 452 -18.65 24.04 17.54
N GLU A 453 -19.90 24.13 17.09
CA GLU A 453 -20.54 25.40 16.74
C GLU A 453 -20.68 26.30 17.96
N SER A 454 -21.08 25.74 19.10
CA SER A 454 -21.18 26.47 20.37
C SER A 454 -19.82 27.01 20.82
N PHE A 455 -18.75 26.22 20.68
CA PHE A 455 -17.38 26.63 20.95
C PHE A 455 -16.94 27.77 20.00
N ALA A 456 -17.21 27.64 18.71
CA ALA A 456 -16.91 28.68 17.72
C ALA A 456 -17.65 30.00 18.02
N GLN A 457 -18.94 29.92 18.36
CA GLN A 457 -19.74 31.08 18.76
C GLN A 457 -19.21 31.73 20.04
N LYS A 458 -18.79 30.92 21.03
CA LYS A 458 -18.16 31.41 22.27
C LYS A 458 -16.91 32.24 21.97
N LEU A 459 -15.99 31.77 21.13
CA LEU A 459 -14.79 32.51 20.74
C LEU A 459 -15.11 33.79 19.95
N LYS A 460 -16.07 33.71 19.03
CA LYS A 460 -16.52 34.85 18.22
C LYS A 460 -17.12 35.95 19.09
N ASN A 461 -18.03 35.61 19.98
CA ASN A 461 -18.68 36.56 20.89
C ASN A 461 -17.66 37.24 21.80
N TYR A 462 -16.68 36.48 22.31
CA TYR A 462 -15.62 37.04 23.12
C TYR A 462 -14.78 38.08 22.37
N THR A 463 -14.34 37.73 21.16
CA THR A 463 -13.51 38.58 20.30
C THR A 463 -14.24 39.87 19.90
N GLN A 464 -15.54 39.77 19.60
CA GLN A 464 -16.38 40.93 19.28
C GLN A 464 -16.55 41.88 20.48
N ALA A 465 -16.68 41.33 21.69
CA ALA A 465 -16.76 42.14 22.91
C ALA A 465 -15.43 42.80 23.29
N HIS A 466 -14.29 42.28 22.81
CA HIS A 466 -12.95 42.75 23.19
C HIS A 466 -12.02 42.96 21.97
N PRO A 467 -12.34 43.89 21.05
CA PRO A 467 -11.68 44.02 19.75
C PRO A 467 -10.19 44.40 19.80
N ASN A 468 -9.72 44.93 20.93
CA ASN A 468 -8.33 45.35 21.14
C ASN A 468 -7.54 44.39 22.06
N SER A 469 -8.07 43.19 22.32
CA SER A 469 -7.43 42.19 23.17
C SER A 469 -7.00 40.97 22.35
N THR A 470 -5.88 40.37 22.74
CA THR A 470 -5.44 39.08 22.21
C THR A 470 -6.29 37.98 22.84
N LEU A 471 -6.99 37.19 22.02
CA LEU A 471 -7.88 36.11 22.47
C LEU A 471 -7.09 34.96 23.12
N ALA A 472 -5.94 34.60 22.54
CA ALA A 472 -5.19 33.43 22.99
C ALA A 472 -3.68 33.60 22.82
N THR A 473 -2.90 32.94 23.66
CA THR A 473 -1.43 32.97 23.63
C THR A 473 -0.84 31.57 23.56
N GLY A 474 0.49 31.45 23.43
CA GLY A 474 1.19 30.17 23.46
C GLY A 474 0.68 29.17 22.40
N PRO A 475 0.48 27.88 22.76
CA PRO A 475 -0.04 26.86 21.84
C PRO A 475 -1.41 27.18 21.26
N LEU A 476 -2.23 28.00 21.93
CA LEU A 476 -3.57 28.40 21.47
C LEU A 476 -3.56 29.69 20.62
N SER A 477 -2.38 30.28 20.36
CA SER A 477 -2.28 31.56 19.64
C SER A 477 -2.88 31.54 18.23
N PHE A 478 -3.01 30.37 17.59
CA PHE A 478 -3.69 30.25 16.30
C PHE A 478 -5.18 30.64 16.38
N LEU A 479 -5.82 30.53 17.57
CA LEU A 479 -7.22 30.90 17.77
C LEU A 479 -7.50 32.38 17.48
N ASN A 480 -6.48 33.26 17.54
CA ASN A 480 -6.64 34.68 17.21
C ASN A 480 -7.05 34.91 15.75
N ASN A 481 -6.67 34.00 14.84
CA ASN A 481 -6.97 34.08 13.41
C ASN A 481 -7.85 32.92 12.92
N TRP A 482 -8.17 31.98 13.82
CA TRP A 482 -8.96 30.81 13.51
C TRP A 482 -10.40 31.18 13.15
N ARG A 483 -10.98 30.42 12.23
CA ARG A 483 -12.37 30.56 11.80
C ARG A 483 -12.97 29.17 11.69
N TYR A 484 -14.22 29.04 12.11
CA TYR A 484 -14.97 27.82 11.91
C TYR A 484 -15.33 27.68 10.42
N LEU A 485 -14.92 26.57 9.81
CA LEU A 485 -15.08 26.31 8.37
C LEU A 485 -15.87 25.02 8.08
N MET A 486 -16.43 24.38 9.10
CA MET A 486 -17.15 23.12 8.90
C MET A 486 -18.54 23.39 8.32
N GLY A 487 -18.90 22.61 7.30
CA GLY A 487 -20.29 22.43 6.88
C GLY A 487 -20.99 21.39 7.75
N THR A 488 -22.12 20.87 7.29
CA THR A 488 -22.92 19.86 7.99
C THR A 488 -23.21 18.67 7.09
N GLU A 489 -23.12 17.46 7.65
CA GLU A 489 -23.61 16.17 7.13
C GLU A 489 -23.06 15.65 5.78
N ALA A 490 -22.66 16.53 4.87
CA ALA A 490 -22.34 16.21 3.50
C ALA A 490 -21.01 15.45 3.37
N LEU A 491 -20.96 14.56 2.37
CA LEU A 491 -19.74 13.86 1.99
C LEU A 491 -18.68 14.86 1.52
N LEU A 492 -17.44 14.69 1.97
CA LEU A 492 -16.32 15.53 1.54
C LEU A 492 -15.73 15.03 0.22
N PRO A 493 -15.03 15.88 -0.55
CA PRO A 493 -14.28 15.43 -1.72
C PRO A 493 -13.23 14.35 -1.38
N THR A 494 -12.60 14.44 -0.20
CA THR A 494 -11.72 13.41 0.35
C THR A 494 -12.46 12.11 0.63
N GLY A 495 -13.72 12.20 1.09
CA GLY A 495 -14.66 11.08 1.23
C GLY A 495 -14.96 10.40 -0.10
N ALA A 496 -15.37 11.17 -1.11
CA ALA A 496 -15.61 10.67 -2.45
C ALA A 496 -14.39 9.93 -3.04
N ALA A 497 -13.18 10.46 -2.85
CA ALA A 497 -11.95 9.81 -3.28
C ALA A 497 -11.67 8.49 -2.55
N THR A 498 -11.93 8.44 -1.24
CA THR A 498 -11.85 7.21 -0.43
C THR A 498 -12.82 6.16 -0.97
N GLU A 499 -14.07 6.53 -1.26
CA GLU A 499 -15.07 5.59 -1.78
C GLU A 499 -14.73 5.08 -3.17
N ALA A 500 -14.34 5.95 -4.10
CA ALA A 500 -13.91 5.53 -5.43
C ALA A 500 -12.69 4.59 -5.36
N THR A 501 -11.73 4.88 -4.48
CA THR A 501 -10.57 4.01 -4.25
C THR A 501 -11.00 2.67 -3.66
N SER A 502 -11.93 2.68 -2.71
CA SER A 502 -12.51 1.47 -2.10
C SER A 502 -13.22 0.61 -3.14
N GLY A 503 -14.04 1.19 -4.02
CA GLY A 503 -14.71 0.46 -5.10
C GLY A 503 -13.73 -0.21 -6.06
N ALA A 504 -12.71 0.53 -6.52
CA ALA A 504 -11.67 -0.03 -7.38
C ALA A 504 -10.88 -1.16 -6.70
N PHE A 505 -10.64 -1.02 -5.39
CA PHE A 505 -10.02 -2.07 -4.58
C PHE A 505 -10.89 -3.32 -4.50
N HIS A 506 -12.21 -3.19 -4.27
CA HIS A 506 -13.12 -4.35 -4.20
C HIS A 506 -13.32 -5.01 -5.56
N TRP A 507 -13.29 -4.26 -6.66
CA TRP A 507 -13.22 -4.85 -7.99
C TRP A 507 -11.96 -5.72 -8.14
N SER A 508 -10.80 -5.17 -7.78
CA SER A 508 -9.51 -5.87 -7.86
C SER A 508 -9.45 -7.12 -6.97
N ARG A 509 -10.03 -7.06 -5.77
CA ARG A 509 -9.98 -8.12 -4.76
C ARG A 509 -11.05 -9.19 -4.96
N TYR A 510 -12.30 -8.78 -5.17
CA TYR A 510 -13.46 -9.67 -5.21
C TYR A 510 -14.06 -9.77 -6.61
N GLY A 511 -14.28 -8.62 -7.27
CA GLY A 511 -14.98 -8.57 -8.55
C GLY A 511 -14.32 -9.42 -9.64
N ARG A 512 -13.02 -9.27 -9.84
CA ARG A 512 -12.29 -10.04 -10.87
C ARG A 512 -12.39 -11.56 -10.67
N VAL A 513 -12.30 -12.01 -9.43
CA VAL A 513 -12.37 -13.44 -9.05
C VAL A 513 -13.80 -13.98 -9.18
N LEU A 514 -14.79 -13.21 -8.76
CA LEU A 514 -16.21 -13.62 -8.74
C LEU A 514 -16.88 -13.62 -10.11
N TYR A 515 -16.39 -12.79 -11.03
CA TYR A 515 -16.90 -12.68 -12.39
C TYR A 515 -15.96 -13.33 -13.42
N ASP A 516 -14.99 -14.14 -12.96
CA ASP A 516 -14.02 -14.86 -13.79
C ASP A 516 -13.36 -13.95 -14.86
N ALA A 517 -12.95 -12.75 -14.45
CA ALA A 517 -12.37 -11.76 -15.35
C ALA A 517 -11.03 -12.27 -15.92
N PRO A 518 -10.86 -12.28 -17.25
CA PRO A 518 -9.65 -12.83 -17.87
C PRO A 518 -8.39 -12.01 -17.53
N ALA A 519 -7.22 -12.62 -17.73
CA ALA A 519 -5.95 -11.94 -17.60
C ALA A 519 -5.90 -10.67 -18.48
N GLY A 520 -5.36 -9.57 -17.93
CA GLY A 520 -5.30 -8.27 -18.61
C GLY A 520 -6.61 -7.45 -18.59
N MET A 521 -7.74 -8.01 -18.15
CA MET A 521 -8.99 -7.26 -17.96
C MET A 521 -8.97 -6.54 -16.60
N ALA A 522 -8.44 -5.32 -16.62
CA ALA A 522 -8.37 -4.44 -15.46
C ALA A 522 -9.72 -3.78 -15.13
N ASP A 523 -10.58 -3.60 -16.13
CA ASP A 523 -11.85 -2.89 -16.01
C ASP A 523 -13.05 -3.83 -16.05
N TRP A 524 -14.16 -3.40 -15.46
CA TRP A 524 -15.45 -4.09 -15.60
C TRP A 524 -15.91 -4.14 -17.06
N SER A 525 -16.54 -5.26 -17.44
CA SER A 525 -17.29 -5.39 -18.70
C SER A 525 -18.62 -6.09 -18.46
N ASN A 526 -19.68 -5.59 -19.09
CA ASN A 526 -21.01 -6.22 -19.07
C ASN A 526 -21.05 -7.62 -19.67
N GLU A 527 -20.01 -8.04 -20.38
CA GLU A 527 -19.85 -9.40 -20.90
C GLU A 527 -19.52 -10.41 -19.79
N LEU A 528 -18.93 -9.97 -18.68
CA LEU A 528 -18.60 -10.82 -17.54
C LEU A 528 -19.82 -11.19 -16.69
N ASN A 529 -20.91 -10.45 -16.81
CA ASN A 529 -22.11 -10.66 -16.01
C ASN A 529 -22.99 -11.79 -16.58
N VAL A 530 -22.46 -13.01 -16.49
CA VAL A 530 -23.08 -14.25 -16.99
C VAL A 530 -23.18 -15.30 -15.87
N PHE A 531 -24.13 -16.22 -16.00
CA PHE A 531 -24.17 -17.42 -15.18
C PHE A 531 -23.04 -18.39 -15.61
N PRO A 532 -22.66 -19.38 -14.77
CA PRO A 532 -21.64 -20.37 -15.14
C PRO A 532 -21.94 -21.14 -16.44
N ASN A 533 -23.21 -21.23 -16.85
CA ASN A 533 -23.63 -21.84 -18.11
C ASN A 533 -23.52 -20.88 -19.33
N GLY A 534 -23.01 -19.67 -19.14
CA GLY A 534 -22.84 -18.64 -20.17
C GLY A 534 -24.07 -17.79 -20.46
N THR A 535 -25.21 -17.98 -19.79
CA THR A 535 -26.39 -17.12 -20.01
C THR A 535 -26.21 -15.77 -19.34
N ARG A 536 -26.64 -14.68 -20.00
CA ARG A 536 -26.53 -13.31 -19.47
C ARG A 536 -27.42 -13.13 -18.24
N ARG A 537 -26.86 -12.50 -17.19
CA ARG A 537 -27.60 -12.05 -15.99
C ARG A 537 -28.23 -10.68 -16.25
N SER A 538 -29.23 -10.32 -15.44
CA SER A 538 -29.70 -8.92 -15.35
C SER A 538 -28.58 -8.02 -14.83
N LYS A 539 -28.71 -6.70 -15.00
CA LYS A 539 -27.78 -5.73 -14.38
C LYS A 539 -27.60 -6.06 -12.90
N PRO A 540 -26.36 -6.00 -12.37
CA PRO A 540 -26.14 -6.12 -10.94
C PRO A 540 -26.92 -5.03 -10.21
N MET A 541 -27.48 -5.38 -9.05
CA MET A 541 -28.22 -4.42 -8.26
C MET A 541 -27.60 -4.28 -6.88
N PHE A 542 -27.49 -3.02 -6.45
CA PHE A 542 -26.90 -2.62 -5.19
C PHE A 542 -27.91 -1.78 -4.40
N ARG A 543 -27.70 -1.68 -3.08
CA ARG A 543 -28.58 -0.91 -2.22
C ARG A 543 -27.81 0.16 -1.47
N THR A 544 -28.50 1.26 -1.21
CA THR A 544 -28.04 2.37 -0.39
C THR A 544 -29.25 2.95 0.31
N THR A 545 -29.00 3.83 1.26
CA THR A 545 -30.06 4.62 1.88
C THR A 545 -30.27 5.96 1.18
N SER A 546 -31.37 6.64 1.48
CA SER A 546 -31.71 7.95 0.91
C SER A 546 -30.93 9.11 1.52
N GLN A 547 -30.12 8.89 2.54
CA GLN A 547 -29.37 9.96 3.16
C GLN A 547 -28.20 10.38 2.26
N ALA A 548 -28.08 11.68 2.04
CA ALA A 548 -27.24 12.23 0.96
C ALA A 548 -25.80 11.73 1.00
N ARG A 549 -25.15 11.69 2.16
CA ARG A 549 -23.76 11.21 2.28
C ARG A 549 -23.61 9.72 1.95
N ILE A 550 -24.61 8.91 2.24
CA ILE A 550 -24.61 7.46 2.01
C ILE A 550 -24.84 7.21 0.51
N LEU A 551 -25.87 7.86 -0.05
CA LEU A 551 -26.19 7.80 -1.47
C LEU A 551 -25.00 8.25 -2.35
N GLU A 552 -24.37 9.37 -2.01
CA GLU A 552 -23.19 9.83 -2.76
C GLU A 552 -22.00 8.89 -2.56
N SER A 553 -21.80 8.32 -1.37
CA SER A 553 -20.75 7.32 -1.15
C SER A 553 -20.96 6.08 -2.01
N ALA A 554 -22.19 5.57 -2.10
CA ALA A 554 -22.54 4.46 -2.98
C ALA A 554 -22.21 4.78 -4.45
N ARG A 555 -22.56 5.98 -4.93
CA ARG A 555 -22.27 6.42 -6.30
C ARG A 555 -20.76 6.50 -6.57
N TRP A 556 -19.98 7.08 -5.66
CA TRP A 556 -18.52 7.16 -5.81
C TRP A 556 -17.86 5.78 -5.75
N TRP A 557 -18.30 4.93 -4.82
CA TRP A 557 -17.83 3.55 -4.73
C TRP A 557 -18.13 2.77 -6.02
N LEU A 558 -19.37 2.86 -6.53
CA LEU A 558 -19.77 2.19 -7.77
C LEU A 558 -19.04 2.77 -8.99
N SER A 559 -18.73 4.06 -9.00
CA SER A 559 -17.87 4.66 -10.02
C SER A 559 -16.47 4.03 -10.03
N GLY A 560 -15.90 3.78 -8.85
CA GLY A 560 -14.62 3.10 -8.70
C GLY A 560 -14.67 1.62 -9.08
N PHE A 561 -15.71 0.91 -8.65
CA PHE A 561 -15.89 -0.53 -8.91
C PHE A 561 -16.07 -0.82 -10.40
N PHE A 562 -16.96 -0.08 -11.06
CA PHE A 562 -17.23 -0.23 -12.50
C PHE A 562 -16.17 0.47 -13.38
N SER A 563 -15.03 0.87 -12.79
CA SER A 563 -13.84 1.37 -13.49
C SER A 563 -14.14 2.51 -14.48
N ASN A 564 -14.88 3.53 -14.04
CA ASN A 564 -15.20 4.66 -14.91
C ASN A 564 -14.04 5.66 -15.01
N ILE A 565 -13.08 5.37 -15.89
CA ILE A 565 -11.86 6.18 -16.12
C ILE A 565 -12.16 7.47 -16.92
N ALA A 566 -13.33 7.56 -17.57
CA ALA A 566 -13.67 8.62 -18.53
C ALA A 566 -14.55 9.75 -17.97
N ALA A 567 -14.71 9.85 -16.65
CA ALA A 567 -15.57 10.84 -15.97
C ALA A 567 -17.05 10.82 -16.41
N ASN A 568 -17.52 9.72 -17.01
CA ASN A 568 -18.94 9.46 -17.21
C ASN A 568 -19.52 8.80 -15.95
N SER A 569 -20.84 8.66 -15.87
CA SER A 569 -21.48 7.89 -14.80
C SER A 569 -21.46 6.41 -15.15
N SER A 570 -21.04 5.51 -14.24
CA SER A 570 -21.20 4.05 -14.39
C SER A 570 -22.63 3.57 -14.15
N SER A 571 -23.59 4.49 -13.98
CA SER A 571 -25.00 4.20 -13.68
C SER A 571 -25.70 3.35 -14.74
N ASP A 572 -25.16 3.24 -15.95
CA ASP A 572 -25.74 2.36 -16.98
C ASP A 572 -25.38 0.89 -16.74
N ASP A 573 -24.38 0.58 -15.92
CA ASP A 573 -23.90 -0.78 -15.67
C ASP A 573 -24.57 -1.47 -14.48
N TYR A 574 -25.30 -0.72 -13.64
CA TYR A 574 -25.96 -1.24 -12.44
C TYR A 574 -27.33 -0.60 -12.17
N ASP A 575 -28.13 -1.27 -11.34
CA ASP A 575 -29.32 -0.69 -10.72
C ASP A 575 -29.02 -0.36 -9.24
N LEU A 576 -29.55 0.75 -8.74
CA LEU A 576 -29.34 1.19 -7.35
C LEU A 576 -30.68 1.41 -6.65
N VAL A 577 -30.96 0.58 -5.66
CA VAL A 577 -32.14 0.71 -4.80
C VAL A 577 -31.82 1.69 -3.69
N ILE A 578 -32.64 2.74 -3.56
CA ILE A 578 -32.52 3.77 -2.54
C ILE A 578 -33.61 3.53 -1.50
N ILE A 579 -33.23 3.06 -0.32
CA ILE A 579 -34.15 2.78 0.79
C ILE A 579 -34.32 4.07 1.61
N PRO A 580 -35.55 4.58 1.81
CA PRO A 580 -35.77 5.79 2.59
C PRO A 580 -35.26 5.66 4.03
N GLU A 581 -34.59 6.71 4.51
CA GLU A 581 -34.33 6.92 5.94
C GLU A 581 -35.30 7.94 6.53
N GLY A 582 -35.68 7.69 7.78
CA GLY A 582 -36.50 8.58 8.58
C GLY A 582 -37.54 7.81 9.39
N ASP A 583 -38.20 8.55 10.27
CA ASP A 583 -39.22 7.98 11.16
C ASP A 583 -40.31 7.26 10.38
N GLY A 584 -40.64 6.05 10.83
CA GLY A 584 -41.68 5.21 10.23
C GLY A 584 -41.26 4.41 9.00
N TYR A 585 -39.98 4.46 8.59
CA TYR A 585 -39.45 3.58 7.56
C TYR A 585 -38.64 2.42 8.15
N ASN A 586 -39.02 1.20 7.76
CA ASN A 586 -38.20 0.02 7.97
C ASN A 586 -37.01 0.08 7.00
N ASN A 587 -35.80 0.04 7.56
CA ASN A 587 -34.56 0.05 6.80
C ASN A 587 -33.47 -0.70 7.60
N THR A 588 -33.00 -1.81 7.03
CA THR A 588 -31.93 -2.64 7.58
C THR A 588 -30.55 -1.98 7.50
N LEU A 589 -30.41 -0.92 6.69
CA LEU A 589 -29.18 -0.19 6.46
C LEU A 589 -29.08 1.13 7.25
N SER A 590 -30.01 1.40 8.18
CA SER A 590 -29.97 2.58 9.06
C SER A 590 -30.42 2.27 10.50
N GLY A 591 -30.32 1.01 10.93
CA GLY A 591 -30.59 0.62 12.32
C GLY A 591 -32.02 0.89 12.84
N SER A 592 -33.03 1.02 11.96
CA SER A 592 -34.38 1.49 12.35
C SER A 592 -34.96 0.73 13.56
N CYS A 593 -34.98 1.39 14.72
CA CYS A 593 -35.44 0.84 16.00
C CYS A 593 -36.20 1.93 16.78
N PRO A 594 -37.49 2.16 16.47
CA PRO A 594 -38.20 3.40 16.84
C PRO A 594 -38.23 3.71 18.34
N ASN A 595 -38.35 2.69 19.19
CA ASN A 595 -38.39 2.85 20.65
C ASN A 595 -37.12 2.29 21.33
N GLY A 596 -36.07 1.99 20.57
CA GLY A 596 -34.83 1.45 21.11
C GLY A 596 -34.12 2.39 22.07
N ASP A 597 -33.71 1.88 23.22
CA ASP A 597 -32.83 2.61 24.12
C ASP A 597 -31.41 2.67 23.53
N THR A 598 -30.95 3.90 23.30
CA THR A 598 -29.65 4.27 22.70
C THR A 598 -29.04 5.45 23.48
N SER A 599 -29.38 5.58 24.75
CA SER A 599 -28.97 6.72 25.59
C SER A 599 -27.76 6.44 26.47
N GLU A 600 -27.50 5.17 26.77
CA GLU A 600 -26.52 4.77 27.77
C GLU A 600 -25.06 4.93 27.32
N GLY A 601 -24.78 4.79 26.02
CA GLY A 601 -23.47 5.08 25.45
C GLY A 601 -23.15 6.56 25.60
N ASP A 602 -24.09 7.43 25.24
CA ASP A 602 -23.99 8.88 25.42
C ASP A 602 -23.79 9.30 26.89
N ASP A 603 -24.59 8.75 27.80
CA ASP A 603 -24.50 9.04 29.24
C ASP A 603 -23.12 8.62 29.80
N SER A 604 -22.64 7.44 29.41
CA SER A 604 -21.32 6.93 29.80
C SER A 604 -20.17 7.76 29.21
N ALA A 605 -20.27 8.17 27.95
CA ALA A 605 -19.32 9.03 27.26
C ALA A 605 -19.24 10.41 27.94
N GLU A 606 -20.39 11.02 28.25
CA GLU A 606 -20.46 12.32 28.90
C GLU A 606 -19.94 12.28 30.35
N GLN A 607 -20.22 11.20 31.08
CA GLN A 607 -19.65 10.97 32.41
C GLN A 607 -18.13 10.92 32.37
N PHE A 608 -17.56 10.17 31.43
CA PHE A 608 -16.11 10.05 31.27
C PHE A 608 -15.47 11.39 30.86
N LEU A 609 -16.10 12.13 29.93
CA LEU A 609 -15.69 13.48 29.52
C LEU A 609 -15.51 14.42 30.72
N LYS A 610 -16.45 14.40 31.67
CA LYS A 610 -16.39 15.23 32.88
C LYS A 610 -15.24 14.84 33.83
N ILE A 611 -14.69 13.62 33.70
CA ILE A 611 -13.61 13.10 34.53
C ILE A 611 -12.21 13.43 33.96
N TYR A 612 -11.96 13.21 32.67
CA TYR A 612 -10.59 13.31 32.12
C TYR A 612 -10.23 14.71 31.60
N THR A 613 -11.20 15.55 31.25
CA THR A 613 -10.96 16.89 30.69
C THR A 613 -10.51 17.98 31.68
N PRO A 614 -10.78 17.96 33.01
CA PRO A 614 -10.39 19.04 33.92
C PRO A 614 -8.88 19.40 33.94
N PRO A 615 -7.94 18.43 33.87
CA PRO A 615 -6.52 18.75 33.72
C PRO A 615 -6.20 19.51 32.42
N ILE A 616 -6.87 19.16 31.32
CA ILE A 616 -6.71 19.83 30.01
C ILE A 616 -7.26 21.26 30.09
N ILE A 617 -8.47 21.43 30.65
CA ILE A 617 -9.09 22.74 30.88
C ILE A 617 -8.15 23.64 31.67
N THR A 618 -7.56 23.13 32.75
CA THR A 618 -6.59 23.87 33.57
C THR A 618 -5.37 24.27 32.75
N ARG A 619 -4.82 23.35 31.94
CA ARG A 619 -3.66 23.60 31.08
C ARG A 619 -3.95 24.62 29.98
N PHE A 620 -5.15 24.64 29.40
CA PHE A 620 -5.50 25.54 28.31
C PHE A 620 -5.92 26.93 28.81
N SER A 621 -6.60 26.99 29.96
CA SER A 621 -7.08 28.25 30.54
C SER A 621 -5.96 29.25 30.86
N GLN A 622 -4.72 28.78 31.11
CA GLN A 622 -3.57 29.67 31.33
C GLN A 622 -3.19 30.52 30.10
N TYR A 623 -3.62 30.09 28.90
CA TYR A 623 -3.35 30.77 27.64
C TYR A 623 -4.51 31.63 27.15
N LEU A 624 -5.61 31.63 27.89
CA LEU A 624 -6.84 32.36 27.58
C LEU A 624 -7.10 33.46 28.64
N PRO A 625 -7.88 34.49 28.31
CA PRO A 625 -8.32 35.48 29.27
C PRO A 625 -9.09 34.85 30.43
N SER A 626 -8.89 35.34 31.65
CA SER A 626 -9.55 34.83 32.86
C SER A 626 -11.08 34.96 32.85
N THR A 627 -11.65 35.70 31.90
CA THR A 627 -13.09 35.86 31.70
C THR A 627 -13.67 34.86 30.69
N LEU A 628 -12.84 34.07 30.01
CA LEU A 628 -13.23 33.05 29.05
C LEU A 628 -13.01 31.66 29.64
N ASN A 629 -14.08 31.07 30.19
CA ASN A 629 -14.02 29.76 30.83
C ASN A 629 -14.28 28.63 29.82
N LEU A 630 -13.41 27.62 29.82
CA LEU A 630 -13.59 26.39 29.05
C LEU A 630 -14.42 25.35 29.83
N THR A 631 -15.20 24.55 29.10
CA THR A 631 -15.98 23.41 29.59
C THR A 631 -15.43 22.09 29.01
N TYR A 632 -15.91 20.94 29.50
CA TYR A 632 -15.55 19.64 28.92
C TYR A 632 -16.00 19.52 27.44
N LEU A 633 -17.15 20.12 27.08
CA LEU A 633 -17.62 20.19 25.69
C LEU A 633 -16.70 21.04 24.80
N ASP A 634 -16.05 22.08 25.33
CA ASP A 634 -15.06 22.84 24.55
C ASP A 634 -13.82 21.98 24.25
N ILE A 635 -13.41 21.13 25.19
CA ILE A 635 -12.30 20.19 24.98
C ILE A 635 -12.66 19.13 23.94
N LEU A 636 -13.85 18.53 24.05
CA LEU A 636 -14.39 17.62 23.05
C LEU A 636 -14.43 18.30 21.67
N SER A 637 -14.91 19.55 21.61
CA SER A 637 -14.99 20.33 20.39
C SER A 637 -13.63 20.50 19.73
N MET A 638 -12.59 20.83 20.50
CA MET A 638 -11.22 20.95 19.99
C MET A 638 -10.70 19.60 19.43
N GLN A 639 -11.05 18.47 20.06
CA GLN A 639 -10.65 17.15 19.57
C GLN A 639 -11.42 16.74 18.31
N ASN A 640 -12.74 16.97 18.26
CA ASN A 640 -13.55 16.77 17.05
C ASN A 640 -13.04 17.65 15.90
N LEU A 641 -12.72 18.92 16.18
CA LEU A 641 -12.16 19.85 15.20
C LEU A 641 -10.84 19.33 14.62
N CYS A 642 -9.98 18.66 15.39
CA CYS A 642 -8.79 18.02 14.82
C CYS A 642 -9.16 16.99 13.74
N ALA A 643 -10.11 16.10 14.02
CA ALA A 643 -10.51 15.05 13.07
C ALA A 643 -11.17 15.66 11.81
N TYR A 644 -12.18 16.53 12.00
CA TYR A 644 -12.92 17.12 10.90
C TYR A 644 -12.11 18.13 10.08
N GLU A 645 -11.33 19.02 10.71
CA GLU A 645 -10.47 19.92 9.95
C GLU A 645 -9.38 19.16 9.19
N THR A 646 -8.83 18.09 9.74
CA THR A 646 -7.86 17.27 8.99
C THR A 646 -8.52 16.63 7.77
N ALA A 647 -9.76 16.15 7.88
CA ALA A 647 -10.50 15.60 6.75
C ALA A 647 -10.84 16.64 5.68
N VAL A 648 -11.13 17.89 6.09
CA VAL A 648 -11.54 18.99 5.20
C VAL A 648 -10.36 19.76 4.61
N LEU A 649 -9.33 20.03 5.41
CA LEU A 649 -8.21 20.94 5.12
C LEU A 649 -6.86 20.22 4.95
N GLY A 650 -6.81 18.92 5.21
CA GLY A 650 -5.60 18.09 5.19
C GLY A 650 -4.74 18.19 6.46
N THR A 651 -4.94 19.23 7.29
CA THR A 651 -4.24 19.41 8.58
C THR A 651 -5.12 20.18 9.56
N SER A 652 -4.87 20.05 10.86
CA SER A 652 -5.50 20.88 11.89
C SER A 652 -4.52 21.31 12.97
N SER A 653 -4.62 22.57 13.39
CA SER A 653 -3.84 23.10 14.51
C SER A 653 -4.29 22.53 15.86
N PHE A 654 -5.53 22.03 15.96
CA PHE A 654 -6.02 21.43 17.20
C PHE A 654 -5.34 20.10 17.52
N CYS A 655 -4.88 19.35 16.51
CA CYS A 655 -4.32 18.02 16.71
C CYS A 655 -3.11 17.98 17.64
N ALA A 656 -2.23 18.98 17.53
CA ALA A 656 -0.99 19.07 18.30
C ALA A 656 -1.18 19.55 19.75
N LEU A 657 -2.40 19.94 20.14
CA LEU A 657 -2.69 20.46 21.49
C LEU A 657 -2.78 19.34 22.55
N PHE A 658 -3.03 18.12 22.10
CA PHE A 658 -3.34 16.97 22.95
C PHE A 658 -2.19 15.97 22.94
N THR A 659 -1.97 15.35 24.09
CA THR A 659 -0.99 14.28 24.27
C THR A 659 -1.56 12.95 23.78
N PRO A 660 -0.71 11.94 23.48
CA PRO A 660 -1.18 10.61 23.08
C PRO A 660 -2.16 9.97 24.08
N SER A 661 -1.95 10.14 25.39
CA SER A 661 -2.88 9.64 26.41
C SER A 661 -4.25 10.33 26.41
N GLU A 662 -4.29 11.60 26.02
CA GLU A 662 -5.55 12.35 25.88
C GLU A 662 -6.28 11.95 24.59
N TRP A 663 -5.55 11.58 23.54
CA TRP A 663 -6.12 10.95 22.34
C TRP A 663 -6.68 9.56 22.64
N GLU A 664 -6.00 8.76 23.47
CA GLU A 664 -6.54 7.46 23.90
C GLU A 664 -7.82 7.63 24.73
N SER A 665 -7.86 8.66 25.59
CA SER A 665 -9.08 9.01 26.33
C SER A 665 -10.21 9.46 25.39
N TYR A 666 -9.89 10.24 24.35
CA TYR A 666 -10.86 10.64 23.33
C TYR A 666 -11.40 9.44 22.53
N ALA A 667 -10.53 8.52 22.12
CA ALA A 667 -10.94 7.29 21.45
C ALA A 667 -11.89 6.47 22.33
N TYR A 668 -11.61 6.37 23.63
CA TYR A 668 -12.45 5.65 24.58
C TYR A 668 -13.87 6.25 24.74
N ILE A 669 -14.05 7.56 24.54
CA ILE A 669 -15.40 8.18 24.54
C ILE A 669 -16.24 7.65 23.38
N LEU A 670 -15.64 7.60 22.19
CA LEU A 670 -16.31 7.08 21.00
C LEU A 670 -16.59 5.58 21.16
N ASP A 671 -15.68 4.85 21.80
CA ASP A 671 -15.90 3.44 22.13
C ASP A 671 -17.09 3.27 23.11
N LEU A 672 -17.15 4.07 24.18
CA LEU A 672 -18.25 4.06 25.16
C LEU A 672 -19.60 4.33 24.48
N GLN A 673 -19.65 5.35 23.63
CA GLN A 673 -20.85 5.74 22.88
C GLN A 673 -21.32 4.59 21.98
N PHE A 674 -20.49 4.17 21.02
CA PHE A 674 -20.93 3.16 20.05
C PHE A 674 -21.17 1.78 20.66
N TYR A 675 -20.40 1.39 21.68
CA TYR A 675 -20.65 0.13 22.37
C TYR A 675 -21.99 0.16 23.13
N GLY A 676 -22.29 1.28 23.79
CA GLY A 676 -23.50 1.46 24.61
C GLY A 676 -24.77 1.77 23.81
N ASP A 677 -24.65 2.32 22.61
CA ASP A 677 -25.81 2.72 21.80
C ASP A 677 -26.16 1.68 20.72
N TYR A 678 -25.14 1.00 20.16
CA TYR A 678 -25.31 0.14 18.98
C TYR A 678 -24.74 -1.27 19.15
N GLY A 679 -23.81 -1.48 20.09
CA GLY A 679 -23.09 -2.73 20.31
C GLY A 679 -23.70 -3.62 21.40
N PHE A 680 -22.87 -4.50 21.97
CA PHE A 680 -23.28 -5.40 23.07
C PHE A 680 -23.67 -4.64 24.36
N GLY A 681 -23.25 -3.39 24.51
CA GLY A 681 -23.63 -2.52 25.63
C GLY A 681 -25.04 -1.94 25.52
N SER A 682 -25.68 -2.05 24.36
CA SER A 682 -27.00 -1.47 24.07
C SER A 682 -28.12 -2.49 24.27
N PRO A 683 -29.20 -2.15 24.98
CA PRO A 683 -30.42 -2.99 25.04
C PRO A 683 -31.03 -3.27 23.67
N SER A 684 -30.75 -2.42 22.68
CA SER A 684 -31.25 -2.58 21.31
C SER A 684 -30.19 -3.00 20.31
N GLY A 685 -28.94 -3.20 20.74
CA GLY A 685 -27.80 -3.40 19.83
C GLY A 685 -27.95 -4.57 18.86
N ARG A 686 -28.37 -5.75 19.36
CA ARG A 686 -28.65 -6.91 18.49
C ARG A 686 -29.87 -6.65 17.60
N ALA A 687 -30.91 -6.02 18.13
CA ALA A 687 -32.15 -5.73 17.41
C ALA A 687 -31.92 -4.79 16.22
N GLN A 688 -31.04 -3.80 16.35
CA GLN A 688 -30.76 -2.85 15.27
C GLN A 688 -30.09 -3.52 14.05
N GLY A 689 -29.25 -4.54 14.27
CA GLY A 689 -28.51 -5.25 13.22
C GLY A 689 -29.19 -6.51 12.67
N ILE A 690 -30.18 -7.08 13.37
CA ILE A 690 -30.74 -8.40 13.02
C ILE A 690 -31.39 -8.43 11.64
N GLY A 691 -32.01 -7.34 11.18
CA GLY A 691 -32.63 -7.28 9.85
C GLY A 691 -31.63 -7.55 8.73
N TYR A 692 -30.42 -6.99 8.80
CA TYR A 692 -29.36 -7.25 7.82
C TYR A 692 -28.89 -8.72 7.85
N VAL A 693 -28.79 -9.33 9.04
CA VAL A 693 -28.44 -10.75 9.18
C VAL A 693 -29.50 -11.65 8.54
N LEU A 694 -30.78 -11.31 8.70
CA LEU A 694 -31.90 -12.03 8.07
C LEU A 694 -31.89 -11.88 6.54
N GLU A 695 -31.61 -10.69 6.03
CA GLU A 695 -31.42 -10.45 4.58
C GLU A 695 -30.23 -11.24 4.02
N LEU A 696 -29.10 -11.24 4.72
CA LEU A 696 -27.93 -12.02 4.34
C LEU A 696 -28.28 -13.52 4.26
N ALA A 697 -28.92 -14.06 5.30
CA ALA A 697 -29.38 -15.45 5.32
C ALA A 697 -30.36 -15.76 4.17
N SER A 698 -31.28 -14.83 3.89
CA SER A 698 -32.25 -14.92 2.80
C SER A 698 -31.57 -14.99 1.42
N ARG A 699 -30.55 -14.16 1.16
CA ARG A 699 -29.74 -14.22 -0.07
C ARG A 699 -29.00 -15.55 -0.19
N LEU A 700 -28.36 -16.01 0.87
CA LEU A 700 -27.61 -17.28 0.90
C LEU A 700 -28.51 -18.51 0.73
N GLN A 701 -29.75 -18.45 1.21
CA GLN A 701 -30.75 -19.49 1.01
C GLN A 701 -31.46 -19.42 -0.35
N GLY A 702 -31.26 -18.34 -1.11
CA GLY A 702 -31.93 -18.11 -2.38
C GLY A 702 -33.45 -17.94 -2.24
N LYS A 703 -33.93 -17.25 -1.19
CA LYS A 703 -35.37 -17.03 -0.92
C LYS A 703 -35.63 -15.59 -0.54
N VAL A 704 -36.68 -14.98 -1.08
CA VAL A 704 -37.15 -13.63 -0.69
C VAL A 704 -37.82 -13.62 0.69
N ILE A 705 -37.92 -12.43 1.30
CA ILE A 705 -38.61 -12.24 2.59
C ILE A 705 -40.03 -11.72 2.33
N GLU A 706 -41.04 -12.57 2.57
CA GLU A 706 -42.45 -12.25 2.26
C GLU A 706 -43.27 -11.74 3.46
N LYS A 707 -42.70 -11.78 4.67
CA LYS A 707 -43.39 -11.44 5.92
C LYS A 707 -42.59 -10.41 6.69
N GLN A 708 -43.31 -9.52 7.38
CA GLN A 708 -42.68 -8.53 8.23
C GLN A 708 -41.90 -9.23 9.34
N VAL A 709 -40.62 -8.90 9.46
CA VAL A 709 -39.70 -9.39 10.48
C VAL A 709 -38.68 -8.29 10.78
N ALA A 710 -38.44 -8.01 12.06
CA ALA A 710 -37.53 -6.95 12.50
C ALA A 710 -37.75 -5.63 11.73
N ASN A 711 -36.67 -4.94 11.39
CA ASN A 711 -36.62 -3.72 10.58
C ASN A 711 -36.53 -3.99 9.06
N VAL A 712 -36.85 -5.20 8.60
CA VAL A 712 -36.91 -5.52 7.16
C VAL A 712 -38.08 -4.81 6.49
N ASN A 713 -37.86 -4.34 5.25
CA ASN A 713 -38.89 -3.72 4.44
C ASN A 713 -39.41 -4.69 3.38
N ILE A 714 -40.57 -5.30 3.64
CA ILE A 714 -41.17 -6.30 2.74
C ILE A 714 -41.43 -5.80 1.32
N THR A 715 -41.57 -4.48 1.11
CA THR A 715 -41.81 -3.93 -0.24
C THR A 715 -40.58 -4.14 -1.13
N TYR A 716 -39.38 -3.96 -0.57
CA TYR A 716 -38.13 -4.16 -1.28
C TYR A 716 -37.74 -5.64 -1.30
N ASP A 717 -37.92 -6.33 -0.19
CA ASP A 717 -37.33 -7.66 0.05
C ASP A 717 -38.16 -8.85 -0.41
N SER A 718 -39.46 -8.62 -0.72
CA SER A 718 -40.31 -9.62 -1.36
C SER A 718 -40.20 -9.62 -2.89
N ASN A 719 -39.46 -8.67 -3.46
CA ASN A 719 -39.38 -8.45 -4.90
C ASN A 719 -37.95 -8.68 -5.44
N PRO A 720 -37.73 -9.69 -6.29
CA PRO A 720 -36.42 -9.99 -6.87
C PRO A 720 -35.77 -8.84 -7.66
N SER A 721 -36.55 -7.85 -8.14
CA SER A 721 -35.99 -6.68 -8.84
C SER A 721 -35.37 -5.65 -7.89
N THR A 722 -35.72 -5.70 -6.60
CA THR A 722 -35.21 -4.79 -5.55
C THR A 722 -34.47 -5.54 -4.44
N PHE A 723 -34.53 -6.87 -4.43
CA PHE A 723 -33.71 -7.75 -3.60
C PHE A 723 -33.26 -8.99 -4.38
N PRO A 724 -32.04 -9.01 -4.97
CA PRO A 724 -31.62 -10.08 -5.87
C PRO A 724 -31.09 -11.26 -5.04
N LEU A 725 -31.19 -12.48 -5.55
CA LEU A 725 -30.83 -13.69 -4.79
C LEU A 725 -29.62 -14.46 -5.33
N HIS A 726 -29.22 -14.21 -6.57
CA HIS A 726 -28.25 -15.06 -7.27
C HIS A 726 -27.11 -14.27 -7.92
N GLN A 727 -26.83 -13.04 -7.48
CA GLN A 727 -25.64 -12.33 -7.93
C GLN A 727 -24.39 -12.80 -7.16
N PRO A 728 -23.19 -12.74 -7.77
CA PRO A 728 -21.97 -13.16 -7.11
C PRO A 728 -21.44 -12.10 -6.13
N LEU A 729 -21.78 -10.81 -6.32
CA LEU A 729 -21.33 -9.71 -5.48
C LEU A 729 -22.51 -8.84 -5.05
N TYR A 730 -22.58 -8.47 -3.77
CA TYR A 730 -23.56 -7.53 -3.22
C TYR A 730 -22.85 -6.35 -2.56
N LEU A 731 -23.47 -5.17 -2.65
CA LEU A 731 -23.08 -3.96 -1.93
C LEU A 731 -24.33 -3.37 -1.28
N ASP A 732 -24.20 -3.11 0.01
CA ASP A 732 -25.15 -2.36 0.82
C ASP A 732 -24.39 -1.20 1.49
N MET A 733 -24.64 0.03 1.03
CA MET A 733 -24.03 1.23 1.59
C MET A 733 -24.87 1.75 2.77
N SER A 734 -24.21 1.98 3.91
CA SER A 734 -24.83 2.14 5.22
C SER A 734 -23.97 3.05 6.13
N HIS A 735 -24.22 2.98 7.43
CA HIS A 735 -23.61 3.78 8.49
C HIS A 735 -22.66 2.95 9.36
N ASP A 736 -21.97 3.63 10.27
CA ASP A 736 -21.07 3.05 11.27
C ASP A 736 -21.83 2.19 12.29
N ASP A 737 -22.92 2.74 12.82
CA ASP A 737 -23.78 2.07 13.80
C ASP A 737 -24.28 0.70 13.32
N VAL A 738 -24.69 0.58 12.06
CA VAL A 738 -25.16 -0.68 11.47
C VAL A 738 -24.07 -1.75 11.45
N ILE A 739 -22.82 -1.41 11.15
CA ILE A 739 -21.71 -2.38 11.21
C ILE A 739 -21.55 -2.90 12.65
N VAL A 740 -21.60 -2.00 13.64
CA VAL A 740 -21.50 -2.35 15.06
C VAL A 740 -22.67 -3.25 15.49
N SER A 741 -23.89 -2.89 15.13
CA SER A 741 -25.08 -3.66 15.45
C SER A 741 -25.15 -5.01 14.74
N VAL A 742 -24.63 -5.13 13.52
CA VAL A 742 -24.52 -6.41 12.81
C VAL A 742 -23.54 -7.35 13.51
N LEU A 743 -22.39 -6.85 13.98
CA LEU A 743 -21.45 -7.64 14.78
C LEU A 743 -22.07 -8.13 16.08
N ALA A 744 -22.86 -7.27 16.76
CA ALA A 744 -23.62 -7.65 17.95
C ALA A 744 -24.70 -8.69 17.62
N ALA A 745 -25.48 -8.49 16.56
CA ALA A 745 -26.55 -9.38 16.13
C ALA A 745 -26.03 -10.78 15.76
N LEU A 746 -24.87 -10.85 15.08
CA LEU A 746 -24.17 -12.10 14.82
C LEU A 746 -23.69 -12.79 16.09
N GLY A 747 -23.45 -12.05 17.17
CA GLY A 747 -22.95 -12.58 18.44
C GLY A 747 -21.44 -12.77 18.50
N VAL A 748 -20.67 -11.98 17.73
CA VAL A 748 -19.20 -12.10 17.69
C VAL A 748 -18.59 -11.72 19.04
N GLU A 749 -18.20 -12.73 19.83
CA GLU A 749 -17.79 -12.60 21.22
C GLU A 749 -16.51 -11.77 21.38
N TYR A 750 -15.64 -11.72 20.35
CA TYR A 750 -14.45 -10.88 20.37
C TYR A 750 -14.77 -9.42 20.73
N PHE A 751 -15.88 -8.88 20.23
CA PHE A 751 -16.26 -7.48 20.46
C PHE A 751 -17.10 -7.29 21.73
N ASN A 752 -17.40 -8.36 22.47
CA ASN A 752 -18.17 -8.32 23.69
C ASN A 752 -17.27 -8.01 24.90
N ILE A 753 -17.51 -6.90 25.61
CA ILE A 753 -16.78 -6.53 26.83
C ILE A 753 -17.32 -7.27 28.07
N GLY A 754 -18.43 -8.00 27.89
CA GLY A 754 -19.07 -8.84 28.89
C GLY A 754 -20.11 -8.10 29.71
N LYS A 755 -20.64 -8.79 30.73
CA LYS A 755 -21.81 -8.39 31.53
C LYS A 755 -21.78 -6.99 32.13
N ASP A 756 -20.59 -6.46 32.37
CA ASP A 756 -20.39 -5.20 33.06
C ASP A 756 -20.34 -4.01 32.07
N GLY A 757 -20.27 -4.28 30.77
CA GLY A 757 -20.12 -3.26 29.73
C GLY A 757 -18.85 -2.41 29.87
N MET A 758 -18.74 -1.39 29.02
CA MET A 758 -17.69 -0.39 29.13
C MET A 758 -18.03 0.63 30.22
N LYS A 759 -17.03 1.09 30.97
CA LYS A 759 -17.24 1.94 32.16
C LYS A 759 -16.92 3.40 31.85
N GLY A 760 -17.92 4.27 31.97
CA GLY A 760 -17.75 5.73 31.90
C GLY A 760 -17.21 6.36 33.19
N ASN A 761 -17.47 5.75 34.36
CA ASN A 761 -17.05 6.26 35.67
C ASN A 761 -15.66 5.77 36.11
N ILE A 762 -14.64 5.97 35.27
CA ILE A 762 -13.25 5.58 35.57
C ILE A 762 -12.30 6.75 35.35
N SER A 763 -11.12 6.72 35.97
CA SER A 763 -10.09 7.71 35.70
C SER A 763 -9.40 7.45 34.36
N ALA A 764 -8.81 8.50 33.76
CA ALA A 764 -8.11 8.40 32.48
C ALA A 764 -6.96 7.37 32.48
N ASN A 765 -6.33 7.14 33.64
CA ASN A 765 -5.23 6.17 33.77
C ASN A 765 -5.72 4.73 33.88
N GLU A 766 -7.03 4.51 34.05
CA GLU A 766 -7.67 3.20 34.16
C GLU A 766 -8.28 2.74 32.83
N VAL A 767 -8.20 3.55 31.77
CA VAL A 767 -8.67 3.19 30.42
C VAL A 767 -7.94 1.91 29.97
N PRO A 768 -8.67 0.81 29.68
CA PRO A 768 -8.05 -0.44 29.27
C PRO A 768 -7.41 -0.33 27.88
N LEU A 769 -6.09 -0.50 27.83
CA LEU A 769 -5.33 -0.42 26.56
C LEU A 769 -5.49 -1.67 25.68
N ASN A 770 -5.83 -2.82 26.24
CA ASN A 770 -6.01 -4.07 25.50
C ASN A 770 -7.49 -4.43 25.28
N ARG A 771 -8.39 -3.43 25.32
CA ARG A 771 -9.81 -3.64 25.02
C ARG A 771 -10.00 -4.08 23.57
N THR A 772 -10.91 -5.03 23.38
CA THR A 772 -11.21 -5.62 22.08
C THR A 772 -12.17 -4.76 21.25
N PHE A 773 -13.05 -4.00 21.91
CA PHE A 773 -13.90 -3.02 21.24
C PHE A 773 -13.18 -1.68 21.09
N ARG A 774 -12.83 -1.35 19.85
CA ARG A 774 -12.21 -0.08 19.44
C ARG A 774 -12.89 0.43 18.17
N LEU A 775 -13.70 1.48 18.27
CA LEU A 775 -14.52 1.99 17.17
C LEU A 775 -13.66 2.40 15.98
N ASN A 776 -12.51 3.03 16.21
CA ASN A 776 -11.59 3.44 15.15
C ASN A 776 -11.00 2.27 14.35
N ARG A 777 -11.10 1.03 14.85
CA ARG A 777 -10.73 -0.21 14.16
C ARG A 777 -11.93 -0.91 13.52
N ILE A 778 -13.12 -0.76 14.11
CA ILE A 778 -14.37 -1.41 13.67
C ILE A 778 -15.01 -0.60 12.54
N ALA A 779 -15.32 0.66 12.80
CA ALA A 779 -15.99 1.55 11.87
C ALA A 779 -15.24 2.88 11.72
N PRO A 780 -14.04 2.93 11.13
CA PRO A 780 -13.46 4.18 10.60
C PRO A 780 -14.29 4.72 9.41
N PHE A 781 -13.99 5.92 8.91
CA PHE A 781 -14.60 6.38 7.65
C PHE A 781 -14.24 5.43 6.50
N GLY A 782 -15.23 5.04 5.69
CA GLY A 782 -15.03 4.08 4.60
C GLY A 782 -14.86 2.62 5.08
N ALA A 783 -15.32 2.32 6.30
CA ALA A 783 -15.28 0.97 6.86
C ALA A 783 -16.04 -0.02 6.00
N ARG A 784 -15.61 -1.28 6.01
CA ARG A 784 -16.25 -2.35 5.25
C ARG A 784 -16.26 -3.64 6.04
N PHE A 785 -17.44 -4.24 6.10
CA PHE A 785 -17.68 -5.56 6.64
C PHE A 785 -18.10 -6.48 5.49
N VAL A 786 -17.23 -7.42 5.14
CA VAL A 786 -17.40 -8.32 3.99
C VAL A 786 -17.72 -9.71 4.50
N THR A 787 -18.85 -10.27 4.06
CA THR A 787 -19.16 -11.69 4.22
C THR A 787 -18.72 -12.42 2.95
N GLU A 788 -17.70 -13.25 3.06
CA GLU A 788 -17.17 -14.08 1.98
C GLU A 788 -17.77 -15.49 2.06
N ILE A 789 -18.22 -16.03 0.93
CA ILE A 789 -18.69 -17.42 0.82
C ILE A 789 -17.68 -18.20 0.02
N TRP A 790 -17.11 -19.22 0.66
CA TRP A 790 -16.05 -20.05 0.13
C TRP A 790 -16.54 -21.48 -0.04
N ARG A 791 -16.21 -22.10 -1.16
CA ARG A 791 -16.38 -23.54 -1.38
C ARG A 791 -15.01 -24.21 -1.32
N CYS A 792 -14.83 -25.16 -0.41
CA CYS A 792 -13.55 -25.82 -0.15
C CYS A 792 -13.69 -27.34 -0.24
N ASP A 793 -12.62 -28.03 -0.64
CA ASP A 793 -12.54 -29.50 -0.58
C ASP A 793 -12.35 -30.04 0.85
N SER A 794 -11.86 -29.20 1.77
CA SER A 794 -11.64 -29.58 3.18
C SER A 794 -12.94 -29.98 3.87
N SER A 795 -12.88 -31.04 4.69
CA SER A 795 -14.05 -31.55 5.41
C SER A 795 -14.43 -30.76 6.66
N SER A 796 -13.51 -29.96 7.20
CA SER A 796 -13.66 -29.12 8.40
C SER A 796 -13.07 -27.72 8.17
N ALA A 797 -13.65 -26.72 8.82
CA ALA A 797 -13.16 -25.34 8.82
C ALA A 797 -11.74 -25.20 9.38
N ALA A 798 -11.36 -26.06 10.34
CA ALA A 798 -10.03 -26.04 10.95
C ALA A 798 -8.91 -26.50 9.99
N ASP A 799 -9.26 -27.25 8.95
CA ASP A 799 -8.31 -27.80 7.97
C ASP A 799 -8.13 -26.87 6.75
N ILE A 800 -8.77 -25.69 6.75
CA ILE A 800 -8.62 -24.72 5.66
C ILE A 800 -7.28 -24.01 5.83
N GLU A 801 -6.33 -24.31 4.95
CA GLU A 801 -5.04 -23.62 4.91
C GLU A 801 -5.19 -22.20 4.34
N VAL A 802 -4.78 -21.21 5.14
CA VAL A 802 -4.77 -19.80 4.77
C VAL A 802 -3.34 -19.41 4.41
N ASP A 803 -3.17 -18.76 3.27
CA ASP A 803 -1.90 -18.13 2.94
C ASP A 803 -1.77 -16.76 3.61
N ALA A 804 -1.04 -16.72 4.73
CA ALA A 804 -0.73 -15.48 5.44
C ALA A 804 0.31 -14.61 4.70
N GLY A 805 0.98 -15.15 3.67
CA GLY A 805 1.92 -14.42 2.83
C GLY A 805 1.25 -13.42 1.87
N GLY A 806 -0.06 -13.57 1.65
CA GLY A 806 -0.83 -12.70 0.75
C GLY A 806 -0.55 -12.99 -0.72
N GLU A 807 -0.31 -14.25 -1.10
CA GLU A 807 -0.29 -14.67 -2.50
C GLU A 807 -1.54 -14.15 -3.21
N VAL A 808 -1.32 -13.51 -4.36
CA VAL A 808 -2.41 -12.95 -5.15
C VAL A 808 -3.21 -14.11 -5.73
N VAL A 809 -4.51 -14.15 -5.46
CA VAL A 809 -5.44 -15.08 -6.12
C VAL A 809 -5.60 -14.62 -7.57
N TYR A 810 -4.82 -15.21 -8.47
CA TYR A 810 -4.86 -14.90 -9.91
C TYR A 810 -6.03 -15.58 -10.62
N GLU A 811 -6.40 -16.77 -10.16
CA GLU A 811 -7.50 -17.57 -10.70
C GLU A 811 -8.35 -18.06 -9.53
N ASN A 812 -9.67 -18.07 -9.72
CA ASN A 812 -10.60 -18.65 -8.76
C ASN A 812 -10.54 -20.18 -8.90
N PRO A 813 -10.04 -20.94 -7.89
CA PRO A 813 -9.94 -22.39 -8.02
C PRO A 813 -11.32 -23.00 -8.29
N THR A 814 -11.42 -23.93 -9.24
CA THR A 814 -12.70 -24.58 -9.50
C THR A 814 -12.89 -25.78 -8.57
N VAL A 815 -13.87 -25.70 -7.66
CA VAL A 815 -14.25 -26.81 -6.78
C VAL A 815 -15.54 -27.46 -7.30
N SER A 816 -15.51 -28.76 -7.58
CA SER A 816 -16.61 -29.48 -8.22
C SER A 816 -17.91 -29.42 -7.41
N GLU A 817 -19.03 -29.10 -8.07
CA GLU A 817 -20.36 -29.08 -7.45
C GLU A 817 -20.69 -30.47 -6.86
N GLY A 818 -21.05 -30.49 -5.57
CA GLY A 818 -21.42 -31.72 -4.83
C GLY A 818 -20.26 -32.45 -4.12
N VAL A 819 -19.01 -31.98 -4.27
CA VAL A 819 -17.84 -32.51 -3.55
C VAL A 819 -17.38 -31.55 -2.45
N GLY A 820 -17.29 -30.25 -2.75
CA GLY A 820 -16.85 -29.22 -1.79
C GLY A 820 -17.94 -28.80 -0.81
N LYS A 821 -17.54 -28.44 0.41
CA LYS A 821 -18.40 -27.84 1.44
C LYS A 821 -18.32 -26.31 1.37
N GLU A 822 -19.43 -25.66 1.74
CA GLU A 822 -19.53 -24.20 1.77
C GLU A 822 -19.29 -23.64 3.17
N TYR A 823 -18.51 -22.57 3.23
CA TYR A 823 -18.10 -21.89 4.44
C TYR A 823 -18.34 -20.39 4.31
N VAL A 824 -18.72 -19.76 5.40
CA VAL A 824 -18.77 -18.31 5.55
C VAL A 824 -17.54 -17.83 6.30
N ARG A 825 -16.99 -16.70 5.88
CA ARG A 825 -15.94 -15.96 6.58
C ARG A 825 -16.32 -14.48 6.61
N TRP A 826 -16.16 -13.85 7.76
CA TRP A 826 -16.34 -12.41 7.88
C TRP A 826 -14.99 -11.69 7.92
N VAL A 827 -14.89 -10.59 7.18
CA VAL A 827 -13.69 -9.77 7.07
C VAL A 827 -14.07 -8.31 7.32
N LEU A 828 -13.52 -7.71 8.37
CA LEU A 828 -13.78 -6.34 8.75
C LEU A 828 -12.50 -5.52 8.52
N ASN A 829 -12.58 -4.54 7.60
CA ASN A 829 -11.45 -3.69 7.22
C ASN A 829 -10.20 -4.49 6.81
N GLU A 830 -10.39 -5.50 5.95
CA GLU A 830 -9.38 -6.48 5.50
C GLU A 830 -8.91 -7.51 6.55
N MET A 831 -9.40 -7.42 7.78
CA MET A 831 -9.00 -8.32 8.86
C MET A 831 -10.09 -9.36 9.12
N PRO A 832 -9.78 -10.66 9.08
CA PRO A 832 -10.74 -11.71 9.39
C PRO A 832 -11.27 -11.60 10.82
N VAL A 833 -12.56 -11.83 10.97
CA VAL A 833 -13.27 -11.74 12.26
C VAL A 833 -13.42 -13.16 12.84
N PRO A 834 -13.10 -13.39 14.12
CA PRO A 834 -13.39 -14.64 14.83
C PRO A 834 -14.88 -14.98 14.78
N VAL A 835 -15.18 -16.28 14.85
CA VAL A 835 -16.57 -16.78 14.81
C VAL A 835 -17.06 -17.24 16.19
N ASP A 836 -16.25 -17.08 17.23
CA ASP A 836 -16.65 -17.38 18.60
C ASP A 836 -17.89 -16.56 18.99
N GLY A 837 -18.88 -17.25 19.57
CA GLY A 837 -20.17 -16.67 19.96
C GLY A 837 -21.22 -16.59 18.84
N VAL A 838 -20.84 -16.79 17.57
CA VAL A 838 -21.81 -16.84 16.47
C VAL A 838 -22.60 -18.14 16.53
N SER A 839 -23.92 -18.04 16.72
CA SER A 839 -24.80 -19.22 16.80
C SER A 839 -24.67 -20.12 15.57
N GLY A 840 -24.46 -21.41 15.79
CA GLY A 840 -24.26 -22.40 14.74
C GLY A 840 -22.81 -22.55 14.24
N CYS A 841 -21.86 -21.79 14.81
CA CYS A 841 -20.43 -21.87 14.49
C CYS A 841 -19.58 -22.48 15.62
N GLU A 842 -20.20 -23.07 16.66
CA GLU A 842 -19.53 -23.49 17.90
C GLU A 842 -18.50 -24.62 17.70
N SER A 843 -18.60 -25.38 16.60
CA SER A 843 -17.66 -26.46 16.26
C SER A 843 -16.49 -26.03 15.36
N ASP A 844 -16.48 -24.79 14.88
CA ASP A 844 -15.60 -24.31 13.82
C ASP A 844 -14.69 -23.17 14.36
N GLY A 845 -13.48 -23.47 14.83
CA GLY A 845 -12.69 -22.51 15.64
C GLY A 845 -11.23 -22.26 15.24
N GLY A 846 -10.79 -22.67 14.05
CA GLY A 846 -9.37 -22.57 13.68
C GLY A 846 -8.95 -21.22 13.09
N ASN A 847 -9.68 -20.75 12.07
CA ASN A 847 -9.17 -19.73 11.12
C ASN A 847 -10.22 -18.66 10.73
N GLY A 848 -11.26 -18.47 11.55
CA GLY A 848 -12.35 -17.51 11.28
C GLY A 848 -13.38 -17.97 10.24
N PHE A 849 -13.42 -19.27 9.92
CA PHE A 849 -14.42 -19.87 9.04
C PHE A 849 -15.51 -20.56 9.85
N CYS A 850 -16.74 -20.49 9.36
CA CYS A 850 -17.88 -21.23 9.88
C CYS A 850 -18.57 -21.97 8.72
N SER A 851 -19.07 -23.18 8.95
CA SER A 851 -19.86 -23.87 7.91
C SER A 851 -21.11 -23.06 7.54
N LEU A 852 -21.42 -22.96 6.25
CA LEU A 852 -22.61 -22.22 5.79
C LEU A 852 -23.90 -22.83 6.35
N GLU A 853 -23.97 -24.16 6.43
CA GLU A 853 -25.09 -24.87 7.06
C GLU A 853 -25.23 -24.52 8.55
N GLY A 854 -24.11 -24.48 9.29
CA GLY A 854 -24.08 -24.10 10.70
C GLY A 854 -24.60 -22.67 10.90
N PHE A 855 -24.02 -21.71 10.20
CA PHE A 855 -24.48 -20.31 10.23
C PHE A 855 -25.97 -20.19 9.94
N LEU A 856 -26.46 -20.77 8.83
CA LEU A 856 -27.88 -20.72 8.46
C LEU A 856 -28.78 -21.42 9.48
N GLY A 857 -28.30 -22.46 10.15
CA GLY A 857 -29.00 -23.14 11.24
C GLY A 857 -29.13 -22.26 12.50
N GLY A 858 -28.14 -21.42 12.78
CA GLY A 858 -28.11 -20.51 13.93
C GLY A 858 -28.89 -19.21 13.76
N VAL A 859 -29.22 -18.79 12.52
CA VAL A 859 -29.93 -17.52 12.25
C VAL A 859 -31.23 -17.37 13.05
N LYS A 860 -31.98 -18.45 13.26
CA LYS A 860 -33.22 -18.41 14.06
C LYS A 860 -32.96 -18.07 15.52
N GLU A 861 -31.88 -18.61 16.09
CA GLU A 861 -31.46 -18.31 17.45
C GLU A 861 -30.99 -16.86 17.56
N MET A 862 -30.19 -16.37 16.62
CA MET A 862 -29.79 -14.95 16.56
C MET A 862 -31.01 -14.02 16.52
N GLN A 863 -32.04 -14.39 15.74
CA GLN A 863 -33.28 -13.63 15.66
C GLN A 863 -34.04 -13.61 16.99
N GLU A 864 -34.13 -14.75 17.67
CA GLU A 864 -34.77 -14.85 18.99
C GLU A 864 -34.00 -14.07 20.06
N LEU A 865 -32.67 -14.17 20.06
CA LEU A 865 -31.79 -13.44 20.98
C LEU A 865 -31.85 -11.92 20.77
N ALA A 866 -32.01 -11.46 19.52
CA ALA A 866 -32.09 -10.05 19.20
C ALA A 866 -33.34 -9.37 19.79
N GLY A 867 -34.42 -10.11 20.06
CA GLY A 867 -35.56 -9.59 20.80
C GLY A 867 -36.20 -8.34 20.20
N PHE A 868 -36.29 -8.24 18.87
CA PHE A 868 -36.64 -6.98 18.18
C PHE A 868 -37.94 -6.33 18.67
N GLU A 869 -38.98 -7.11 18.96
CA GLU A 869 -40.25 -6.57 19.47
C GLU A 869 -40.07 -5.90 20.83
N GLU A 870 -39.40 -6.57 21.77
CA GLU A 870 -39.14 -6.07 23.12
C GLU A 870 -38.21 -4.84 23.08
N ALA A 871 -37.12 -4.92 22.31
CA ALA A 871 -36.13 -3.85 22.24
C ALA A 871 -36.59 -2.63 21.45
N CYS A 872 -37.21 -2.81 20.27
CA CYS A 872 -37.48 -1.72 19.33
C CYS A 872 -38.94 -1.26 19.26
N ILE A 873 -39.89 -2.09 19.69
CA ILE A 873 -41.33 -1.77 19.65
C ILE A 873 -41.87 -1.48 21.05
N GLU A 874 -41.57 -2.32 22.04
CA GLU A 874 -41.94 -2.05 23.44
C GLU A 874 -41.02 -1.02 24.07
N GLY A 875 -39.75 -0.97 23.64
CA GLY A 875 -38.75 -0.03 24.12
C GLY A 875 -38.22 -0.39 25.51
N ALA A 876 -37.99 -1.67 25.76
CA ALA A 876 -37.37 -2.13 26.99
C ALA A 876 -35.94 -1.59 27.09
N GLY A 877 -35.71 -0.71 28.07
CA GLY A 877 -34.41 -0.07 28.33
C GLY A 877 -33.56 -0.84 29.34
N SER A 878 -32.33 -0.36 29.56
CA SER A 878 -31.32 -1.08 30.35
C SER A 878 -31.59 -1.15 31.87
N GLY A 879 -32.54 -0.37 32.39
CA GLY A 879 -32.72 -0.18 33.83
C GLY A 879 -31.59 0.61 34.51
N GLY A 880 -30.68 1.21 33.72
CA GLY A 880 -29.53 2.03 34.14
C GLY A 880 -28.20 1.28 34.02
N GLY A 881 -27.30 1.75 33.14
CA GLY A 881 -26.02 1.11 32.83
C GLY A 881 -26.04 0.34 31.51
N GLN A 882 -24.87 0.12 30.90
CA GLN A 882 -24.75 -0.71 29.69
C GLN A 882 -25.11 -2.18 30.00
N VAL A 883 -25.78 -2.84 29.05
CA VAL A 883 -26.09 -4.28 29.15
C VAL A 883 -24.90 -5.14 28.71
N GLY A 884 -25.02 -6.46 28.92
CA GLY A 884 -23.91 -7.39 28.69
C GLY A 884 -23.93 -8.16 27.37
N ASP A 885 -25.04 -8.13 26.66
CA ASP A 885 -25.33 -9.08 25.56
C ASP A 885 -26.20 -8.44 24.46
N GLY A 886 -26.26 -7.11 24.39
CA GLY A 886 -26.92 -6.41 23.30
C GLY A 886 -28.44 -6.55 23.24
N ARG A 887 -29.10 -6.81 24.39
CA ARG A 887 -30.55 -7.02 24.53
C ARG A 887 -31.06 -6.52 25.90
N PRO A 888 -32.37 -6.25 26.06
CA PRO A 888 -32.95 -5.70 27.29
C PRO A 888 -32.87 -6.64 28.51
#